data_AF-A0A537KQZ5-F1
#
_entry.id   AF-A0A537KQZ5-F1
#
_cell.length_a   1.000
_cell.length_b   1.000
_cell.length_c   1.000
_cell.angle_alpha   90.00
_cell.angle_beta   90.00
_cell.angle_gamma   90.00
#
_symmetry.space_group_name_H-M   'P 1'
#
loop_
_entity.id
_entity.type
_entity.pdbx_description
1 polymer ?
#
loop_
_entity_poly.entity_id
_entity_poly.type
_entity_poly.pdbx_seq_one_letter_code
_entity_poly.pdbx_strand_id
1 'polypeptide(L)'
;MRIRLTIAVIFLFAFTTKQPETNSWIRINQLGYQPGGVKVAVWCSKQELVISNWELVDAASKKIVYSSKPGKTFGAYGPFKQTCRLNFSSYKKPGKYYLQAGGARSPEFEIGDNVYKGTADFCLRYMRQQRSGFNPFLKDSCHTHDGYILYGEKAGIKDSTHIDVTGGWHDASDYLQYSTTSANATYHLLAAYRDFPNVFTDEKLANGLDGKNGMADVLDEAKWGLDWLLKMHPKDGWMFNQVGDDRDHMGMRIPKEDTNYYGKGLERPVYFISGEPQQRGKFMNNTTGTSSTAGKFASSFSLGGNIFKQFDSVYANKLMSHSLSAMDFAFSKPGVSQTVSVRSPYIYAEDNWTDDMELASASIYNALEYFLGSNKKAQSDYQGLIKMYLDSSYSYSKIEKITPWLGADTAKHYQWYPFINVGHYELAKQLKDKRRDTIINFYKEGVNRVWTKAKQNAFYRGIPFIWCSNNLTTSFAIQCYWYKQLTGDKTFDELEQANFDWLFGCNPWGTSMVYGLPSWGDTPIDPHSAFTHLKNYPIDGGLVDGPVYTSIYKNLIGIQLYQPDEYEEFQSDLAVYHDDYGDYSTNEPTMDGTASLIYLLAAKEAAPSKSLPKGKTSVQSSGKKFSYSHGGIIRGDSTKKKIALVFTGHEFAEGGNFIANTLQQQKIKASFFFTGTFYYNSKNEKFINQLAKNGNFLGNHSYAHLLYCDWNKRDSLLVSKSEFMNDLFGSMERLGHISDKAGDPPSLQRSQYYFLPPYEWYNDTISAWCKEFNKQLINYTPGTLSHADYTTSKDKNYRSSETIYNSIIDYERSKPNGLNGFILLMHIGAGPDRKDKFYTRLPELIKYLKQKGYQFQTVDGLLTID
;
A
#
# COMPACT_ATOMS: atom_id res chain seq x y z
N MET A 1 -59.54 32.11 -60.83
CA MET A 1 -58.22 31.51 -60.52
C MET A 1 -58.45 30.24 -59.68
N ARG A 2 -58.51 29.08 -60.32
CA ARG A 2 -58.55 27.75 -59.67
C ARG A 2 -57.82 26.80 -60.60
N ILE A 3 -56.58 26.44 -60.27
CA ILE A 3 -55.83 25.41 -60.98
C ILE A 3 -55.62 24.28 -59.98
N ARG A 4 -56.20 23.12 -60.33
CA ARG A 4 -55.98 21.83 -59.66
C ARG A 4 -54.56 21.38 -60.01
N LEU A 5 -53.75 21.05 -59.01
CA LEU A 5 -52.43 20.45 -59.20
C LEU A 5 -52.48 18.98 -58.78
N THR A 6 -52.11 18.13 -59.72
CA THR A 6 -51.99 16.67 -59.63
C THR A 6 -50.87 16.29 -58.67
N ILE A 7 -51.14 15.40 -57.70
CA ILE A 7 -50.13 14.83 -56.81
C ILE A 7 -49.55 13.58 -57.49
N ALA A 8 -48.26 13.62 -57.81
CA ALA A 8 -47.47 12.46 -58.21
C ALA A 8 -46.77 11.88 -56.97
N VAL A 9 -47.04 10.61 -56.68
CA VAL A 9 -46.39 9.84 -55.61
C VAL A 9 -45.06 9.31 -56.14
N ILE A 10 -43.94 9.70 -55.52
CA ILE A 10 -42.62 9.11 -55.76
C ILE A 10 -42.30 8.23 -54.55
N PHE A 11 -42.23 6.91 -54.78
CA PHE A 11 -41.70 5.94 -53.82
C PHE A 11 -40.17 6.05 -53.77
N LEU A 12 -39.63 6.54 -52.65
CA LEU A 12 -38.21 6.42 -52.31
C LEU A 12 -37.98 5.10 -51.55
N PHE A 13 -37.38 4.12 -52.21
CA PHE A 13 -36.80 2.95 -51.55
C PHE A 13 -35.55 3.38 -50.78
N ALA A 14 -35.66 3.47 -49.46
CA ALA A 14 -34.50 3.60 -48.58
C ALA A 14 -33.83 2.23 -48.45
N PHE A 15 -32.69 2.04 -49.10
CA PHE A 15 -31.78 0.92 -48.81
C PHE A 15 -31.10 1.20 -47.47
N THR A 16 -31.62 0.61 -46.39
CA THR A 16 -30.89 0.50 -45.13
C THR A 16 -29.80 -0.56 -45.31
N THR A 17 -28.56 -0.11 -45.50
CA THR A 17 -27.38 -0.98 -45.36
C THR A 17 -27.28 -1.43 -43.91
N LYS A 18 -27.73 -2.66 -43.60
CA LYS A 18 -27.41 -3.33 -42.33
C LYS A 18 -25.88 -3.32 -42.20
N GLN A 19 -25.34 -2.67 -41.17
CA GLN A 19 -23.94 -2.86 -40.76
C GLN A 19 -23.73 -4.38 -40.58
N PRO A 20 -22.67 -4.97 -41.14
CA PRO A 20 -22.42 -6.39 -40.98
C PRO A 20 -22.29 -6.69 -39.49
N GLU A 21 -23.04 -7.68 -39.00
CA GLU A 21 -22.96 -8.14 -37.61
C GLU A 21 -21.51 -8.53 -37.29
N THR A 22 -20.92 -7.84 -36.30
CA THR A 22 -19.60 -8.18 -35.78
C THR A 22 -19.69 -9.54 -35.09
N ASN A 23 -19.01 -10.55 -35.65
CA ASN A 23 -19.06 -11.93 -35.17
C ASN A 23 -17.76 -12.36 -34.46
N SER A 24 -16.80 -11.45 -34.31
CA SER A 24 -15.48 -11.72 -33.73
C SER A 24 -14.98 -10.51 -32.93
N TRP A 25 -14.26 -10.78 -31.83
CA TRP A 25 -13.73 -9.78 -30.90
C TRP A 25 -12.30 -10.12 -30.49
N ILE A 26 -11.56 -9.11 -30.01
CA ILE A 26 -10.24 -9.29 -29.39
C ILE A 26 -10.30 -8.68 -27.98
N ARG A 27 -10.16 -9.53 -26.96
CA ARG A 27 -10.14 -9.18 -25.55
C ARG A 27 -8.71 -8.96 -25.09
N ILE A 28 -8.48 -7.86 -24.37
CA ILE A 28 -7.15 -7.37 -23.97
C ILE A 28 -7.17 -6.93 -22.52
N ASN A 29 -5.99 -6.75 -21.93
CA ASN A 29 -5.87 -5.94 -20.72
C ASN A 29 -6.02 -4.46 -21.09
N GLN A 30 -7.09 -3.83 -20.64
CA GLN A 30 -7.39 -2.43 -20.90
C GLN A 30 -6.39 -1.49 -20.20
N LEU A 31 -5.77 -1.85 -19.07
CA LEU A 31 -4.70 -1.02 -18.49
C LEU A 31 -3.46 -0.94 -19.40
N GLY A 32 -3.23 -1.99 -20.21
CA GLY A 32 -2.07 -2.13 -21.07
C GLY A 32 -1.07 -3.16 -20.55
N TYR A 33 0.17 -3.10 -21.04
CA TYR A 33 1.19 -4.10 -20.76
C TYR A 33 2.58 -3.49 -20.53
N GLN A 34 3.32 -3.96 -19.53
CA GLN A 34 4.71 -3.55 -19.35
C GLN A 34 5.63 -4.13 -20.46
N PRO A 35 6.64 -3.38 -20.94
CA PRO A 35 7.57 -3.83 -21.98
C PRO A 35 8.20 -5.21 -21.73
N GLY A 36 8.60 -5.48 -20.48
CA GLY A 36 9.20 -6.75 -20.08
C GLY A 36 8.22 -7.86 -19.70
N GLY A 37 6.92 -7.55 -19.58
CA GLY A 37 5.90 -8.46 -19.09
C GLY A 37 5.35 -9.43 -20.14
N VAL A 38 4.56 -10.39 -19.68
CA VAL A 38 3.73 -11.24 -20.55
C VAL A 38 2.61 -10.38 -21.16
N LYS A 39 2.35 -10.58 -22.45
CA LYS A 39 1.35 -9.82 -23.21
C LYS A 39 0.59 -10.79 -24.10
N VAL A 40 -0.66 -11.05 -23.73
CA VAL A 40 -1.53 -11.97 -24.47
C VAL A 40 -2.92 -11.37 -24.54
N ALA A 41 -3.47 -11.37 -25.76
CA ALA A 41 -4.88 -11.08 -26.01
C ALA A 41 -5.62 -12.37 -26.35
N VAL A 42 -6.95 -12.35 -26.25
CA VAL A 42 -7.81 -13.47 -26.67
C VAL A 42 -8.67 -13.03 -27.83
N TRP A 43 -8.45 -13.62 -29.00
CA TRP A 43 -9.40 -13.53 -30.11
C TRP A 43 -10.52 -14.55 -29.90
N CYS A 44 -11.75 -14.14 -30.15
CA CYS A 44 -12.94 -14.96 -29.93
C CYS A 44 -14.01 -14.69 -31.00
N SER A 45 -14.77 -15.71 -31.36
CA SER A 45 -15.83 -15.62 -32.38
C SER A 45 -17.03 -16.47 -32.03
N LYS A 46 -18.23 -15.98 -32.36
CA LYS A 46 -19.49 -16.75 -32.31
C LYS A 46 -19.65 -17.71 -33.49
N GLN A 47 -18.74 -17.67 -34.45
CA GLN A 47 -18.69 -18.55 -35.61
C GLN A 47 -17.49 -19.51 -35.50
N GLU A 48 -17.54 -20.62 -36.25
CA GLU A 48 -16.43 -21.56 -36.39
C GLU A 48 -15.38 -21.03 -37.38
N LEU A 49 -14.84 -19.85 -37.09
CA LEU A 49 -13.84 -19.18 -37.93
C LEU A 49 -12.42 -19.57 -37.49
N VAL A 50 -11.52 -19.72 -38.46
CA VAL A 50 -10.08 -19.89 -38.20
C VAL A 50 -9.36 -18.69 -38.77
N ILE A 51 -8.72 -17.91 -37.90
CA ILE A 51 -7.82 -16.83 -38.35
C ILE A 51 -6.50 -17.44 -38.83
N SER A 52 -5.89 -16.85 -39.86
CA SER A 52 -4.60 -17.30 -40.42
C SER A 52 -3.42 -16.44 -39.94
N ASN A 53 -3.69 -15.18 -39.58
CA ASN A 53 -2.71 -14.20 -39.11
C ASN A 53 -3.40 -13.19 -38.17
N TRP A 54 -2.60 -12.53 -37.34
CA TRP A 54 -2.99 -11.37 -36.57
C TRP A 54 -1.85 -10.35 -36.54
N GLU A 55 -2.20 -9.09 -36.30
CA GLU A 55 -1.28 -7.96 -36.41
C GLU A 55 -1.41 -7.04 -35.20
N LEU A 56 -0.26 -6.56 -34.71
CA LEU A 56 -0.16 -5.43 -33.80
C LEU A 56 0.13 -4.18 -34.64
N VAL A 57 -0.71 -3.17 -34.50
CA VAL A 57 -0.66 -1.96 -35.29
C VAL A 57 -0.39 -0.77 -34.37
N ASP A 58 0.58 0.06 -34.74
CA ASP A 58 0.86 1.32 -34.06
C ASP A 58 -0.33 2.28 -34.26
N ALA A 59 -0.91 2.75 -33.17
CA ALA A 59 -2.18 3.47 -33.20
C ALA A 59 -2.06 4.82 -33.94
N ALA A 60 -0.90 5.49 -33.88
CA ALA A 60 -0.69 6.80 -34.49
C ALA A 60 -0.39 6.69 -35.99
N SER A 61 0.58 5.86 -36.36
CA SER A 61 1.06 5.72 -37.74
C SER A 61 0.23 4.75 -38.59
N LYS A 62 -0.63 3.94 -37.94
CA LYS A 62 -1.40 2.85 -38.57
C LYS A 62 -0.53 1.79 -39.24
N LYS A 63 0.77 1.74 -38.92
CA LYS A 63 1.71 0.75 -39.45
C LYS A 63 1.65 -0.53 -38.64
N ILE A 64 1.65 -1.68 -39.33
CA ILE A 64 1.86 -2.98 -38.71
C ILE A 64 3.29 -3.00 -38.17
N VAL A 65 3.43 -3.20 -36.86
CA VAL A 65 4.73 -3.22 -36.16
C VAL A 65 5.12 -4.62 -35.68
N TYR A 66 4.14 -5.53 -35.64
CA TYR A 66 4.34 -6.94 -35.35
C TYR A 66 3.22 -7.74 -36.01
N SER A 67 3.52 -8.94 -36.49
CA SER A 67 2.53 -9.86 -37.04
C SER A 67 2.93 -11.28 -36.70
N SER A 68 1.96 -12.15 -36.43
CA SER A 68 2.23 -13.56 -36.18
C SER A 68 1.02 -14.42 -36.51
N LYS A 69 1.29 -15.72 -36.67
CA LYS A 69 0.21 -16.71 -36.75
C LYS A 69 -0.47 -16.83 -35.38
N PRO A 70 -1.79 -17.12 -35.34
CA PRO A 70 -2.47 -17.46 -34.09
C PRO A 70 -1.82 -18.70 -33.44
N GLY A 71 -1.90 -18.79 -32.11
CA GLY A 71 -1.51 -19.98 -31.39
C GLY A 71 -2.48 -21.15 -31.60
N LYS A 72 -2.38 -22.15 -30.72
CA LYS A 72 -3.37 -23.25 -30.65
C LYS A 72 -4.80 -22.67 -30.53
N THR A 73 -5.74 -23.26 -31.27
CA THR A 73 -7.18 -23.00 -31.08
C THR A 73 -7.70 -23.74 -29.85
N PHE A 74 -8.56 -23.09 -29.08
CA PHE A 74 -9.10 -23.63 -27.84
C PHE A 74 -10.58 -24.04 -27.94
N GLY A 75 -11.21 -23.86 -29.10
CA GLY A 75 -12.63 -24.19 -29.26
C GLY A 75 -13.54 -23.20 -28.53
N ALA A 76 -14.73 -23.70 -28.20
CA ALA A 76 -15.78 -22.94 -27.54
C ALA A 76 -15.44 -22.59 -26.09
N TYR A 77 -15.85 -21.39 -25.67
CA TYR A 77 -15.78 -20.96 -24.28
C TYR A 77 -16.80 -19.85 -24.02
N GLY A 78 -17.64 -20.01 -23.01
CA GLY A 78 -18.74 -19.08 -22.73
C GLY A 78 -19.65 -18.90 -23.96
N PRO A 79 -19.87 -17.66 -24.45
CA PRO A 79 -20.72 -17.39 -25.60
C PRO A 79 -20.07 -17.73 -26.95
N PHE A 80 -18.75 -17.99 -26.98
CA PHE A 80 -17.97 -18.13 -28.20
C PHE A 80 -17.88 -19.58 -28.68
N LYS A 81 -17.89 -19.78 -30.00
CA LYS A 81 -17.66 -21.08 -30.65
C LYS A 81 -16.19 -21.35 -30.91
N GLN A 82 -15.39 -20.31 -31.10
CA GLN A 82 -13.95 -20.45 -31.29
C GLN A 82 -13.19 -19.37 -30.54
N THR A 83 -12.07 -19.77 -29.93
CA THR A 83 -11.16 -18.86 -29.22
C THR A 83 -9.69 -19.19 -29.49
N CYS A 84 -8.83 -18.17 -29.46
CA CYS A 84 -7.38 -18.31 -29.65
C CYS A 84 -6.60 -17.25 -28.87
N ARG A 85 -5.42 -17.62 -28.36
CA ARG A 85 -4.48 -16.71 -27.68
C ARG A 85 -3.53 -16.05 -28.68
N LEU A 86 -3.43 -14.72 -28.60
CA LEU A 86 -2.53 -13.90 -29.42
C LEU A 86 -1.39 -13.39 -28.53
N ASN A 87 -0.25 -14.07 -28.55
CA ASN A 87 0.90 -13.75 -27.69
C ASN A 87 1.89 -12.82 -28.43
N PHE A 88 2.05 -11.60 -27.92
CA PHE A 88 2.99 -10.57 -28.43
C PHE A 88 4.03 -10.18 -27.37
N SER A 89 4.31 -11.07 -26.41
CA SER A 89 5.26 -10.79 -25.31
C SER A 89 6.66 -10.42 -25.80
N SER A 90 7.05 -10.91 -26.98
CA SER A 90 8.34 -10.60 -27.63
C SER A 90 8.45 -9.14 -28.08
N TYR A 91 7.33 -8.45 -28.30
CA TYR A 91 7.30 -7.03 -28.63
C TYR A 91 7.42 -6.19 -27.35
N LYS A 92 8.39 -5.27 -27.33
CA LYS A 92 8.77 -4.51 -26.13
C LYS A 92 8.81 -3.00 -26.33
N LYS A 93 8.60 -2.51 -27.55
CA LYS A 93 8.70 -1.07 -27.82
C LYS A 93 7.52 -0.37 -27.14
N PRO A 94 7.77 0.66 -26.30
CA PRO A 94 6.68 1.43 -25.73
C PRO A 94 5.91 2.22 -26.78
N GLY A 95 4.60 2.38 -26.57
CA GLY A 95 3.70 3.08 -27.48
C GLY A 95 2.24 2.71 -27.27
N LYS A 96 1.36 3.29 -28.09
CA LYS A 96 -0.07 2.93 -28.15
C LYS A 96 -0.34 2.07 -29.37
N TYR A 97 -1.07 0.99 -29.17
CA TYR A 97 -1.28 -0.05 -30.17
C TYR A 97 -2.73 -0.53 -30.18
N TYR A 98 -3.12 -1.21 -31.25
CA TYR A 98 -4.29 -2.09 -31.27
C TYR A 98 -3.95 -3.38 -32.01
N LEU A 99 -4.70 -4.44 -31.72
CA LEU A 99 -4.61 -5.72 -32.42
C LEU A 99 -5.72 -5.82 -33.48
N GLN A 100 -5.45 -6.51 -34.57
CA GLN A 100 -6.46 -6.88 -35.57
C GLN A 100 -6.29 -8.31 -36.07
N ALA A 101 -7.40 -9.03 -36.20
CA ALA A 101 -7.45 -10.43 -36.66
C ALA A 101 -8.87 -10.81 -37.09
N GLY A 102 -9.02 -11.48 -38.24
CA GLY A 102 -10.31 -12.04 -38.67
C GLY A 102 -11.45 -11.02 -38.75
N GLY A 103 -11.15 -9.79 -39.19
CA GLY A 103 -12.11 -8.67 -39.23
C GLY A 103 -12.37 -7.98 -37.88
N ALA A 104 -11.90 -8.54 -36.77
CA ALA A 104 -11.97 -7.92 -35.45
C ALA A 104 -10.80 -6.97 -35.21
N ARG A 105 -11.06 -5.90 -34.45
CA ARG A 105 -10.07 -4.93 -33.96
C ARG A 105 -10.26 -4.75 -32.45
N SER A 106 -9.18 -4.79 -31.67
CA SER A 106 -9.24 -4.48 -30.23
C SER A 106 -9.40 -2.97 -29.99
N PRO A 107 -9.82 -2.55 -28.78
CA PRO A 107 -9.55 -1.20 -28.30
C PRO A 107 -8.04 -0.88 -28.36
N GLU A 108 -7.71 0.42 -28.35
CA GLU A 108 -6.32 0.86 -28.23
C GLU A 108 -5.81 0.62 -26.81
N PHE A 109 -4.55 0.21 -26.67
CA PHE A 109 -3.90 -0.04 -25.38
C PHE A 109 -2.44 0.42 -25.40
N GLU A 110 -1.88 0.63 -24.22
CA GLU A 110 -0.48 1.03 -24.05
C GLU A 110 0.43 -0.17 -23.82
N ILE A 111 1.62 -0.15 -24.44
CA ILE A 111 2.78 -0.88 -23.94
C ILE A 111 3.71 0.17 -23.32
N GLY A 112 3.97 0.10 -22.02
CA GLY A 112 4.68 1.18 -21.32
C GLY A 112 5.10 0.82 -19.90
N ASP A 113 6.12 1.49 -19.37
CA ASP A 113 6.63 1.21 -18.02
C ASP A 113 5.66 1.62 -16.91
N ASN A 114 4.78 2.60 -17.19
CA ASN A 114 3.89 3.21 -16.21
C ASN A 114 2.42 2.78 -16.36
N VAL A 115 2.12 1.72 -17.12
CA VAL A 115 0.73 1.28 -17.39
C VAL A 115 -0.06 0.92 -16.13
N TYR A 116 0.62 0.54 -15.05
CA TYR A 116 0.00 0.22 -13.75
C TYR A 116 0.24 1.30 -12.69
N LYS A 117 0.90 2.41 -13.05
CA LYS A 117 1.28 3.44 -12.08
C LYS A 117 0.07 4.10 -11.45
N GLY A 118 0.02 4.13 -10.11
CA GLY A 118 -1.05 4.77 -9.33
C GLY A 118 -2.34 3.96 -9.27
N THR A 119 -2.37 2.74 -9.82
CA THR A 119 -3.57 1.89 -9.79
C THR A 119 -3.88 1.39 -8.38
N ALA A 120 -2.85 1.10 -7.58
CA ALA A 120 -3.00 0.70 -6.19
C ALA A 120 -3.58 1.86 -5.32
N ASP A 121 -3.07 3.08 -5.48
CA ASP A 121 -3.60 4.27 -4.80
C ASP A 121 -5.04 4.60 -5.23
N PHE A 122 -5.39 4.34 -6.49
CA PHE A 122 -6.76 4.52 -6.97
C PHE A 122 -7.76 3.63 -6.20
N CYS A 123 -7.43 2.36 -5.97
CA CYS A 123 -8.26 1.44 -5.18
C CYS A 123 -8.42 1.83 -3.71
N LEU A 124 -7.51 2.64 -3.13
CA LEU A 124 -7.68 3.19 -1.77
C LEU A 124 -8.84 4.20 -1.69
N ARG A 125 -9.37 4.70 -2.81
CA ARG A 125 -10.56 5.57 -2.81
C ARG A 125 -11.79 4.81 -2.33
N TYR A 126 -12.00 3.59 -2.85
CA TYR A 126 -13.07 2.72 -2.40
C TYR A 126 -12.93 2.36 -0.92
N MET A 127 -11.74 1.95 -0.47
CA MET A 127 -11.49 1.66 0.97
C MET A 127 -11.90 2.83 1.88
N ARG A 128 -11.55 4.08 1.50
CA ARG A 128 -11.94 5.28 2.25
C ARG A 128 -13.43 5.57 2.21
N GLN A 129 -14.08 5.30 1.08
CA GLN A 129 -15.53 5.45 0.93
C GLN A 129 -16.29 4.45 1.81
N GLN A 130 -15.70 3.30 2.10
CA GLN A 130 -16.26 2.28 2.99
C GLN A 130 -16.06 2.58 4.47
N ARG A 131 -15.37 3.66 4.87
CA ARG A 131 -15.14 3.94 6.30
C ARG A 131 -16.46 4.19 7.05
N SER A 132 -16.65 3.46 8.15
CA SER A 132 -17.72 3.66 9.15
C SER A 132 -17.19 4.47 10.34
N GLY A 133 -18.02 5.22 11.06
CA GLY A 133 -17.53 6.34 11.88
C GLY A 133 -17.35 7.56 10.99
N PHE A 134 -16.17 8.19 10.94
CA PHE A 134 -15.92 9.30 10.01
C PHE A 134 -15.70 8.79 8.58
N ASN A 135 -16.56 9.20 7.66
CA ASN A 135 -16.49 8.88 6.25
C ASN A 135 -15.93 10.09 5.46
N PRO A 136 -14.69 10.03 4.95
CA PRO A 136 -14.05 11.15 4.26
C PRO A 136 -14.68 11.49 2.91
N PHE A 137 -15.33 10.52 2.24
CA PHE A 137 -16.01 10.75 0.97
C PHE A 137 -17.25 11.62 1.19
N LEU A 138 -18.09 11.26 2.16
CA LEU A 138 -19.28 12.02 2.52
C LEU A 138 -18.97 13.27 3.36
N LYS A 139 -17.76 13.35 3.93
CA LYS A 139 -17.33 14.37 4.90
C LYS A 139 -18.30 14.46 6.09
N ASP A 140 -18.78 13.30 6.52
CA ASP A 140 -19.79 13.15 7.56
C ASP A 140 -19.53 11.84 8.33
N SER A 141 -20.29 11.61 9.40
CA SER A 141 -20.17 10.41 10.22
C SER A 141 -21.41 9.52 10.16
N CYS A 142 -21.19 8.21 10.26
CA CYS A 142 -22.23 7.18 10.36
C CYS A 142 -21.92 6.19 11.48
N HIS A 143 -22.93 5.46 11.95
CA HIS A 143 -22.81 4.42 12.98
C HIS A 143 -22.01 4.84 14.22
N THR A 144 -22.14 6.10 14.65
CA THR A 144 -21.38 6.66 15.79
C THR A 144 -21.81 6.12 17.16
N HIS A 145 -22.75 5.18 17.19
CA HIS A 145 -23.32 4.58 18.40
C HIS A 145 -23.15 3.06 18.42
N ASP A 146 -22.33 2.48 17.54
CA ASP A 146 -22.00 1.07 17.63
C ASP A 146 -21.33 0.77 18.98
N GLY A 147 -21.86 -0.12 19.80
CA GLY A 147 -23.02 -0.99 19.63
C GLY A 147 -23.34 -1.74 20.93
N TYR A 148 -24.11 -2.83 20.84
CA TYR A 148 -24.50 -3.64 22.00
C TYR A 148 -24.18 -5.13 21.82
N ILE A 149 -23.61 -5.76 22.85
CA ILE A 149 -23.08 -7.13 22.79
C ILE A 149 -24.20 -8.16 22.78
N LEU A 150 -24.04 -9.20 21.95
CA LEU A 150 -24.81 -10.44 21.96
C LEU A 150 -23.88 -11.66 22.11
N TYR A 151 -24.41 -12.76 22.66
CA TYR A 151 -23.69 -14.04 22.84
C TYR A 151 -22.48 -13.96 23.79
N GLY A 152 -22.44 -12.95 24.66
CA GLY A 152 -21.32 -12.70 25.59
C GLY A 152 -21.44 -13.41 26.94
N GLU A 153 -22.53 -14.12 27.21
CA GLU A 153 -22.84 -14.71 28.52
C GLU A 153 -21.72 -15.63 29.05
N LYS A 154 -21.16 -16.49 28.20
CA LYS A 154 -20.05 -17.39 28.57
C LYS A 154 -18.77 -16.66 28.97
N ALA A 155 -18.61 -15.41 28.52
CA ALA A 155 -17.50 -14.53 28.90
C ALA A 155 -17.85 -13.60 30.08
N GLY A 156 -18.97 -13.84 30.76
CA GLY A 156 -19.45 -13.03 31.88
C GLY A 156 -20.03 -11.68 31.45
N ILE A 157 -20.41 -11.53 30.18
CA ILE A 157 -20.97 -10.30 29.63
C ILE A 157 -22.48 -10.45 29.53
N LYS A 158 -23.22 -9.52 30.14
CA LYS A 158 -24.68 -9.49 30.00
C LYS A 158 -25.06 -9.13 28.57
N ASP A 159 -26.01 -9.83 27.97
CA ASP A 159 -26.56 -9.45 26.67
C ASP A 159 -27.10 -8.02 26.68
N SER A 160 -26.96 -7.35 25.53
CA SER A 160 -27.22 -5.92 25.33
C SER A 160 -26.32 -4.99 26.16
N THR A 161 -25.16 -5.44 26.65
CA THR A 161 -24.17 -4.54 27.23
C THR A 161 -23.60 -3.63 26.15
N HIS A 162 -23.60 -2.32 26.37
CA HIS A 162 -23.00 -1.34 25.46
C HIS A 162 -21.48 -1.53 25.32
N ILE A 163 -20.95 -1.35 24.12
CA ILE A 163 -19.52 -1.38 23.80
C ILE A 163 -19.23 -0.39 22.66
N ASP A 164 -18.17 0.42 22.75
CA ASP A 164 -17.76 1.24 21.59
C ASP A 164 -16.95 0.39 20.60
N VAL A 165 -17.54 0.11 19.44
CA VAL A 165 -16.87 -0.52 18.29
C VAL A 165 -16.99 0.33 17.02
N THR A 166 -17.19 1.64 17.19
CA THR A 166 -17.24 2.61 16.07
C THR A 166 -15.93 2.65 15.29
N GLY A 167 -15.99 2.78 13.96
CA GLY A 167 -14.82 2.78 13.08
C GLY A 167 -14.89 1.64 12.06
N GLY A 168 -13.75 1.29 11.45
CA GLY A 168 -13.65 0.17 10.52
C GLY A 168 -14.28 0.46 9.16
N TRP A 169 -14.55 -0.60 8.38
CA TRP A 169 -15.16 -0.48 7.06
C TRP A 169 -16.48 -1.22 6.99
N HIS A 170 -17.43 -0.64 6.25
CA HIS A 170 -18.54 -1.36 5.64
C HIS A 170 -17.96 -2.43 4.70
N ASP A 171 -18.44 -3.65 4.87
CA ASP A 171 -17.81 -4.83 4.28
C ASP A 171 -17.99 -4.93 2.77
N ALA A 172 -19.18 -4.55 2.33
CA ALA A 172 -19.54 -4.42 0.92
C ALA A 172 -20.50 -3.22 0.78
N SER A 173 -21.57 -3.34 0.00
CA SER A 173 -22.50 -2.21 -0.17
C SER A 173 -23.59 -2.13 0.90
N ASP A 174 -23.71 -3.16 1.72
CA ASP A 174 -24.38 -3.09 3.02
C ASP A 174 -23.50 -2.37 4.06
N TYR A 175 -24.05 -2.12 5.25
CA TYR A 175 -23.29 -1.48 6.33
C TYR A 175 -22.82 -2.44 7.40
N LEU A 176 -22.83 -3.74 7.11
CA LEU A 176 -22.29 -4.76 7.99
C LEU A 176 -20.78 -4.64 8.07
N GLN A 177 -20.21 -5.06 9.19
CA GLN A 177 -18.77 -5.03 9.40
C GLN A 177 -18.33 -6.35 10.00
N TYR A 178 -17.46 -7.08 9.31
CA TYR A 178 -16.99 -8.38 9.77
C TYR A 178 -15.50 -8.34 10.12
N SER A 179 -15.19 -8.97 11.24
CA SER A 179 -13.82 -9.12 11.73
C SER A 179 -12.95 -9.95 10.79
N THR A 180 -13.50 -10.99 10.16
CA THR A 180 -12.74 -11.89 9.26
C THR A 180 -12.21 -11.15 8.03
N THR A 181 -13.05 -10.37 7.35
CA THR A 181 -12.72 -9.60 6.15
C THR A 181 -11.89 -8.36 6.46
N SER A 182 -12.26 -7.61 7.52
CA SER A 182 -11.52 -6.41 7.92
C SER A 182 -10.10 -6.73 8.39
N ALA A 183 -9.90 -7.84 9.10
CA ALA A 183 -8.55 -8.29 9.46
C ALA A 183 -7.74 -8.70 8.23
N ASN A 184 -8.34 -9.45 7.29
CA ASN A 184 -7.67 -9.80 6.04
C ASN A 184 -7.30 -8.56 5.19
N ALA A 185 -8.21 -7.59 5.09
CA ALA A 185 -7.98 -6.33 4.39
C ALA A 185 -6.83 -5.54 5.05
N THR A 186 -6.88 -5.41 6.38
CA THR A 186 -5.82 -4.77 7.18
C THR A 186 -4.46 -5.43 6.91
N TYR A 187 -4.40 -6.76 6.94
CA TYR A 187 -3.17 -7.51 6.65
C TYR A 187 -2.64 -7.21 5.25
N HIS A 188 -3.49 -7.24 4.22
CA HIS A 188 -3.07 -6.98 2.83
C HIS A 188 -2.57 -5.55 2.62
N LEU A 189 -3.21 -4.54 3.22
CA LEU A 189 -2.73 -3.14 3.16
C LEU A 189 -1.35 -2.99 3.84
N LEU A 190 -1.17 -3.59 5.03
CA LEU A 190 0.12 -3.62 5.72
C LEU A 190 1.19 -4.35 4.90
N ALA A 191 0.85 -5.50 4.31
CA ALA A 191 1.76 -6.28 3.49
C ALA A 191 2.14 -5.53 2.20
N ALA A 192 1.19 -4.83 1.59
CA ALA A 192 1.43 -4.04 0.40
C ALA A 192 2.42 -2.90 0.69
N TYR A 193 2.27 -2.19 1.81
CA TYR A 193 3.25 -1.20 2.25
C TYR A 193 4.61 -1.83 2.53
N ARG A 194 4.65 -2.93 3.29
CA ARG A 194 5.91 -3.61 3.66
C ARG A 194 6.70 -4.03 2.41
N ASP A 195 6.02 -4.62 1.44
CA ASP A 195 6.65 -5.20 0.25
C ASP A 195 6.93 -4.16 -0.83
N PHE A 196 6.10 -3.11 -0.93
CA PHE A 196 6.15 -2.09 -1.98
C PHE A 196 6.03 -0.64 -1.44
N PRO A 197 6.90 -0.21 -0.51
CA PRO A 197 6.73 1.06 0.21
C PRO A 197 6.82 2.30 -0.69
N ASN A 198 7.39 2.18 -1.89
CA ASN A 198 7.57 3.28 -2.84
C ASN A 198 6.43 3.42 -3.86
N VAL A 199 5.43 2.54 -3.83
CA VAL A 199 4.26 2.59 -4.74
C VAL A 199 3.27 3.65 -4.28
N PHE A 200 3.07 3.75 -2.98
CA PHE A 200 2.00 4.54 -2.38
C PHE A 200 2.41 5.98 -2.15
N THR A 201 1.47 6.89 -2.42
CA THR A 201 1.65 8.32 -2.19
C THR A 201 1.35 8.72 -0.73
N ASP A 202 1.55 10.01 -0.42
CA ASP A 202 1.13 10.70 0.82
C ASP A 202 0.38 11.95 0.34
N GLU A 203 -0.90 11.76 0.06
CA GLU A 203 -1.83 12.76 -0.48
C GLU A 203 -3.14 12.86 0.33
N LYS A 204 -3.30 12.00 1.35
CA LYS A 204 -4.38 12.11 2.33
C LYS A 204 -3.84 12.26 3.76
N LEU A 205 -4.64 12.94 4.58
CA LEU A 205 -4.47 12.93 6.04
C LEU A 205 -4.98 11.59 6.60
N ALA A 206 -4.64 11.28 7.85
CA ALA A 206 -5.07 10.05 8.53
C ALA A 206 -6.60 9.83 8.55
N ASN A 207 -7.38 10.92 8.57
CA ASN A 207 -8.84 10.86 8.49
C ASN A 207 -9.39 10.64 7.06
N GLY A 208 -8.53 10.55 6.05
CA GLY A 208 -8.86 10.32 4.64
C GLY A 208 -9.19 11.57 3.83
N LEU A 209 -9.15 12.78 4.42
CA LEU A 209 -9.29 14.04 3.69
C LEU A 209 -8.01 14.40 2.94
N ASP A 210 -8.11 15.28 1.94
CA ASP A 210 -6.96 15.79 1.19
C ASP A 210 -5.94 16.49 2.10
N GLY A 211 -4.67 16.15 1.95
CA GLY A 211 -3.56 16.74 2.71
C GLY A 211 -2.41 15.77 2.85
N LYS A 212 -1.32 16.16 3.52
CA LYS A 212 -0.16 15.27 3.74
C LYS A 212 0.14 15.18 5.22
N ASN A 213 0.47 13.99 5.71
CA ASN A 213 0.82 13.77 7.11
C ASN A 213 2.20 13.10 7.30
N GLY A 214 2.93 12.83 6.22
CA GLY A 214 4.23 12.16 6.28
C GLY A 214 4.15 10.63 6.38
N MET A 215 2.96 10.06 6.25
CA MET A 215 2.71 8.61 6.21
C MET A 215 2.18 8.25 4.82
N ALA A 216 2.53 7.05 4.33
CA ALA A 216 1.95 6.58 3.09
C ALA A 216 0.44 6.36 3.28
N ASP A 217 -0.34 6.77 2.30
CA ASP A 217 -1.80 6.69 2.25
C ASP A 217 -2.34 5.29 2.60
N VAL A 218 -1.66 4.25 2.12
CA VAL A 218 -1.99 2.85 2.42
C VAL A 218 -1.79 2.49 3.90
N LEU A 219 -0.83 3.12 4.58
CA LEU A 219 -0.58 2.90 6.00
C LEU A 219 -1.59 3.62 6.87
N ASP A 220 -2.05 4.81 6.48
CA ASP A 220 -3.16 5.46 7.16
C ASP A 220 -4.42 4.61 7.07
N GLU A 221 -4.70 4.02 5.91
CA GLU A 221 -5.82 3.11 5.72
C GLU A 221 -5.62 1.81 6.53
N ALA A 222 -4.43 1.21 6.50
CA ALA A 222 -4.14 0.04 7.32
C ALA A 222 -4.28 0.32 8.83
N LYS A 223 -3.87 1.51 9.28
CA LYS A 223 -4.01 1.95 10.68
C LYS A 223 -5.49 2.09 11.06
N TRP A 224 -6.34 2.58 10.16
CA TRP A 224 -7.80 2.63 10.37
C TRP A 224 -8.37 1.24 10.69
N GLY A 225 -7.95 0.23 9.94
CA GLY A 225 -8.28 -1.17 10.20
C GLY A 225 -7.77 -1.66 11.56
N LEU A 226 -6.47 -1.45 11.85
CA LEU A 226 -5.86 -1.84 13.13
C LEU A 226 -6.56 -1.19 14.34
N ASP A 227 -6.91 0.11 14.25
CA ASP A 227 -7.60 0.84 15.31
C ASP A 227 -9.00 0.25 15.57
N TRP A 228 -9.70 -0.18 14.52
CA TRP A 228 -10.99 -0.85 14.66
C TRP A 228 -10.84 -2.28 15.23
N LEU A 229 -9.86 -3.06 14.77
CA LEU A 229 -9.57 -4.39 15.32
C LEU A 229 -9.24 -4.31 16.82
N LEU A 230 -8.55 -3.25 17.28
CA LEU A 230 -8.31 -3.00 18.70
C LEU A 230 -9.61 -2.78 19.50
N LYS A 231 -10.65 -2.21 18.89
CA LYS A 231 -11.98 -2.10 19.51
C LYS A 231 -12.76 -3.42 19.48
N MET A 232 -12.55 -4.23 18.44
CA MET A 232 -13.13 -5.57 18.30
C MET A 232 -12.41 -6.63 19.16
N HIS A 233 -11.24 -6.31 19.71
CA HIS A 233 -10.53 -7.06 20.74
C HIS A 233 -10.01 -6.13 21.85
N PRO A 234 -10.91 -5.51 22.65
CA PRO A 234 -10.58 -4.39 23.53
C PRO A 234 -9.76 -4.78 24.76
N LYS A 235 -9.81 -6.06 25.14
CA LYS A 235 -9.03 -6.65 26.23
C LYS A 235 -8.98 -8.17 26.08
N ASP A 236 -8.09 -8.80 26.85
CA ASP A 236 -7.93 -10.25 26.89
C ASP A 236 -9.26 -10.98 27.12
N GLY A 237 -9.46 -12.04 26.34
CA GLY A 237 -10.68 -12.86 26.42
C GLY A 237 -11.93 -12.24 25.77
N TRP A 238 -11.87 -11.00 25.26
CA TRP A 238 -13.01 -10.37 24.59
C TRP A 238 -12.73 -10.18 23.11
N MET A 239 -13.45 -10.88 22.24
CA MET A 239 -13.32 -10.73 20.80
C MET A 239 -14.68 -10.85 20.12
N PHE A 240 -14.90 -10.02 19.11
CA PHE A 240 -16.18 -9.91 18.40
C PHE A 240 -16.02 -10.27 16.92
N ASN A 241 -17.02 -10.95 16.36
CA ASN A 241 -16.98 -11.45 14.97
C ASN A 241 -17.55 -10.46 13.96
N GLN A 242 -18.57 -9.69 14.34
CA GLN A 242 -19.25 -8.77 13.44
C GLN A 242 -20.03 -7.68 14.19
N VAL A 243 -20.33 -6.60 13.47
CA VAL A 243 -21.25 -5.53 13.84
C VAL A 243 -22.40 -5.52 12.84
N GLY A 244 -23.63 -5.51 13.34
CA GLY A 244 -24.84 -5.66 12.53
C GLY A 244 -25.13 -7.08 12.08
N ASP A 245 -26.26 -7.26 11.44
CA ASP A 245 -26.72 -8.47 10.74
C ASP A 245 -27.67 -8.08 9.61
N ASP A 246 -28.08 -9.06 8.80
CA ASP A 246 -28.90 -8.96 7.59
C ASP A 246 -30.25 -8.22 7.72
N ARG A 247 -30.65 -7.80 8.93
CA ARG A 247 -31.65 -6.72 9.10
C ARG A 247 -31.25 -5.41 8.41
N ASP A 248 -29.96 -5.20 8.15
CA ASP A 248 -29.40 -4.12 7.32
C ASP A 248 -30.02 -4.06 5.93
N HIS A 249 -30.36 -5.22 5.36
CA HIS A 249 -30.82 -5.37 3.97
C HIS A 249 -32.29 -4.95 3.73
N MET A 250 -32.93 -4.28 4.70
CA MET A 250 -34.32 -3.82 4.55
C MET A 250 -34.53 -2.71 3.52
N GLY A 251 -33.45 -2.04 3.10
CA GLY A 251 -33.49 -1.06 2.03
C GLY A 251 -32.13 -0.41 1.81
N MET A 252 -31.93 0.08 0.59
CA MET A 252 -30.79 0.96 0.31
C MET A 252 -31.04 2.33 0.95
N ARG A 253 -29.99 2.87 1.57
CA ARG A 253 -29.93 4.21 2.17
C ARG A 253 -28.47 4.64 2.13
N ILE A 254 -28.15 5.92 2.33
CA ILE A 254 -26.74 6.37 2.51
C ILE A 254 -26.33 6.13 3.98
N PRO A 255 -25.04 5.90 4.32
CA PRO A 255 -24.66 5.41 5.66
C PRO A 255 -25.16 6.23 6.84
N LYS A 256 -25.24 7.55 6.70
CA LYS A 256 -25.76 8.44 7.76
C LYS A 256 -27.26 8.26 8.01
N GLU A 257 -28.00 7.83 7.00
CA GLU A 257 -29.44 7.62 7.05
C GLU A 257 -29.80 6.23 7.60
N ASP A 258 -28.78 5.38 7.86
CA ASP A 258 -28.97 4.07 8.48
C ASP A 258 -29.41 4.21 9.94
N THR A 259 -30.73 4.32 10.14
CA THR A 259 -31.31 4.61 11.44
C THR A 259 -32.38 3.57 11.79
N ASN A 260 -32.00 2.69 12.72
CA ASN A 260 -32.88 1.85 13.53
C ASN A 260 -33.58 0.65 12.86
N TYR A 261 -32.83 -0.43 12.62
CA TYR A 261 -33.36 -1.74 12.23
C TYR A 261 -33.29 -2.81 13.32
N TYR A 262 -32.60 -2.51 14.41
CA TYR A 262 -32.24 -3.49 15.44
C TYR A 262 -33.09 -3.36 16.71
N GLY A 263 -33.94 -2.33 16.82
CA GLY A 263 -34.83 -2.11 17.97
C GLY A 263 -34.15 -1.53 19.21
N LYS A 264 -32.93 -0.99 19.06
CA LYS A 264 -32.08 -0.41 20.11
C LYS A 264 -31.62 1.01 19.76
N GLY A 265 -32.48 1.78 19.10
CA GLY A 265 -32.13 3.12 18.64
C GLY A 265 -31.07 3.08 17.55
N LEU A 266 -29.97 3.80 17.73
CA LEU A 266 -28.85 3.85 16.78
C LEU A 266 -27.76 2.81 17.06
N GLU A 267 -27.87 2.04 18.14
CA GLU A 267 -26.91 0.98 18.43
C GLU A 267 -27.19 -0.25 17.54
N ARG A 268 -26.11 -0.89 17.07
CA ARG A 268 -26.16 -2.12 16.28
C ARG A 268 -25.63 -3.31 17.10
N PRO A 269 -26.11 -4.54 16.84
CA PRO A 269 -25.66 -5.73 17.56
C PRO A 269 -24.19 -6.02 17.26
N VAL A 270 -23.44 -6.42 18.29
CA VAL A 270 -22.04 -6.80 18.20
C VAL A 270 -21.91 -8.24 18.69
N TYR A 271 -21.58 -9.17 17.79
CA TYR A 271 -21.64 -10.59 18.08
C TYR A 271 -20.31 -11.07 18.67
N PHE A 272 -20.36 -11.55 19.92
CA PHE A 272 -19.20 -12.10 20.60
C PHE A 272 -18.76 -13.43 19.97
N ILE A 273 -17.46 -13.70 19.91
CA ILE A 273 -16.92 -14.99 19.45
C ILE A 273 -17.02 -16.00 20.60
N SER A 274 -18.15 -16.69 20.71
CA SER A 274 -18.35 -17.71 21.74
C SER A 274 -17.69 -19.06 21.42
N GLY A 275 -17.26 -19.27 20.16
CA GLY A 275 -16.82 -20.55 19.65
C GLY A 275 -17.93 -21.61 19.54
N GLU A 276 -19.19 -21.22 19.68
CA GLU A 276 -20.37 -22.08 19.53
C GLU A 276 -21.23 -21.64 18.35
N PRO A 277 -22.09 -22.52 17.81
CA PRO A 277 -23.11 -22.15 16.85
C PRO A 277 -23.93 -20.93 17.29
N GLN A 278 -24.12 -19.97 16.38
CA GLN A 278 -24.94 -18.77 16.54
C GLN A 278 -26.02 -18.70 15.44
N GLN A 279 -26.91 -17.71 15.49
CA GLN A 279 -28.11 -17.69 14.63
C GLN A 279 -27.78 -17.64 13.12
N ARG A 280 -28.56 -18.38 12.33
CA ARG A 280 -28.56 -18.37 10.85
C ARG A 280 -29.99 -18.49 10.32
N GLY A 281 -30.69 -17.37 10.24
CA GLY A 281 -32.11 -17.33 9.91
C GLY A 281 -32.92 -18.17 10.91
N LYS A 282 -33.55 -19.25 10.41
CA LYS A 282 -34.29 -20.22 11.22
C LYS A 282 -33.42 -21.36 11.80
N PHE A 283 -32.13 -21.38 11.47
CA PHE A 283 -31.17 -22.40 11.88
C PHE A 283 -30.05 -21.80 12.74
N MET A 284 -29.07 -22.62 13.07
CA MET A 284 -27.79 -22.19 13.62
C MET A 284 -26.70 -22.31 12.54
N ASN A 285 -25.67 -21.46 12.63
CA ASN A 285 -24.47 -21.59 11.82
C ASN A 285 -23.59 -22.76 12.33
N ASN A 286 -22.51 -23.06 11.61
CA ASN A 286 -21.63 -24.18 11.90
C ASN A 286 -20.33 -23.73 12.59
N THR A 287 -20.38 -22.68 13.43
CA THR A 287 -19.24 -22.28 14.26
C THR A 287 -18.79 -23.44 15.14
N THR A 288 -17.48 -23.73 15.13
CA THR A 288 -16.86 -24.79 15.93
C THR A 288 -15.80 -24.28 16.90
N GLY A 289 -15.31 -23.05 16.72
CA GLY A 289 -14.25 -22.50 17.55
C GLY A 289 -13.98 -21.03 17.27
N THR A 290 -12.83 -20.57 17.75
CA THR A 290 -12.43 -19.16 17.85
C THR A 290 -11.27 -18.82 16.92
N SER A 291 -10.58 -19.82 16.39
CA SER A 291 -9.24 -19.69 15.83
C SER A 291 -9.18 -18.95 14.50
N SER A 292 -10.15 -19.16 13.60
CA SER A 292 -10.18 -18.48 12.27
C SER A 292 -10.06 -16.96 12.40
N THR A 293 -11.02 -16.31 13.06
CA THR A 293 -10.99 -14.85 13.30
C THR A 293 -9.82 -14.42 14.17
N ALA A 294 -9.52 -15.15 15.26
CA ALA A 294 -8.47 -14.77 16.19
C ALA A 294 -7.06 -14.84 15.59
N GLY A 295 -6.80 -15.81 14.70
CA GLY A 295 -5.56 -15.92 13.94
C GLY A 295 -5.36 -14.74 13.01
N LYS A 296 -6.42 -14.27 12.33
CA LYS A 296 -6.38 -13.05 11.49
C LYS A 296 -6.09 -11.78 12.31
N PHE A 297 -6.59 -11.68 13.54
CA PHE A 297 -6.26 -10.58 14.46
C PHE A 297 -4.78 -10.64 14.84
N ALA A 298 -4.31 -11.81 15.27
CA ALA A 298 -2.92 -12.02 15.66
C ALA A 298 -1.95 -11.68 14.52
N SER A 299 -2.20 -12.14 13.30
CA SER A 299 -1.33 -11.83 12.16
C SER A 299 -1.31 -10.35 11.80
N SER A 300 -2.48 -9.70 11.79
CA SER A 300 -2.62 -8.26 11.50
C SER A 300 -1.91 -7.40 12.54
N PHE A 301 -2.12 -7.69 13.82
CA PHE A 301 -1.46 -6.99 14.92
C PHE A 301 0.04 -7.22 14.96
N SER A 302 0.52 -8.45 14.70
CA SER A 302 1.95 -8.74 14.59
C SER A 302 2.62 -7.95 13.47
N LEU A 303 2.03 -7.96 12.26
CA LEU A 303 2.57 -7.23 11.13
C LEU A 303 2.51 -5.71 11.35
N GLY A 304 1.39 -5.21 11.89
CA GLY A 304 1.23 -3.82 12.29
C GLY A 304 2.26 -3.41 13.34
N GLY A 305 2.47 -4.21 14.37
CA GLY A 305 3.47 -3.96 15.41
C GLY A 305 4.88 -3.83 14.83
N ASN A 306 5.25 -4.69 13.88
CA ASN A 306 6.55 -4.60 13.20
C ASN A 306 6.70 -3.30 12.40
N ILE A 307 5.70 -2.95 11.59
CA ILE A 307 5.77 -1.77 10.73
C ILE A 307 5.71 -0.48 11.57
N PHE A 308 4.79 -0.41 12.54
CA PHE A 308 4.60 0.78 13.35
C PHE A 308 5.71 1.02 14.37
N LYS A 309 6.57 0.04 14.68
CA LYS A 309 7.66 0.23 15.65
C LYS A 309 8.59 1.41 15.31
N GLN A 310 8.81 1.66 14.02
CA GLN A 310 9.65 2.78 13.56
C GLN A 310 8.93 4.15 13.56
N PHE A 311 7.60 4.16 13.70
CA PHE A 311 6.76 5.36 13.66
C PHE A 311 6.22 5.73 15.05
N ASP A 312 5.71 4.73 15.77
CA ASP A 312 5.13 4.82 17.11
C ASP A 312 5.36 3.52 17.87
N SER A 313 6.37 3.51 18.75
CA SER A 313 6.75 2.33 19.51
C SER A 313 5.72 1.95 20.59
N VAL A 314 4.93 2.90 21.10
CA VAL A 314 3.88 2.64 22.10
C VAL A 314 2.72 1.90 21.43
N TYR A 315 2.27 2.41 20.28
CA TYR A 315 1.25 1.75 19.48
C TYR A 315 1.73 0.37 19.02
N ALA A 316 2.97 0.26 18.54
CA ALA A 316 3.56 -1.01 18.14
C ALA A 316 3.59 -2.05 19.27
N ASN A 317 3.97 -1.66 20.48
CA ASN A 317 3.95 -2.55 21.65
C ASN A 317 2.52 -2.95 22.04
N LYS A 318 1.56 -2.02 21.94
CA LYS A 318 0.13 -2.31 22.15
C LYS A 318 -0.34 -3.37 21.14
N LEU A 319 -0.06 -3.19 19.85
CA LEU A 319 -0.39 -4.17 18.82
C LEU A 319 0.25 -5.53 19.13
N MET A 320 1.54 -5.55 19.48
CA MET A 320 2.21 -6.82 19.83
C MET A 320 1.56 -7.52 21.03
N SER A 321 1.17 -6.78 22.07
CA SER A 321 0.44 -7.33 23.22
C SER A 321 -0.91 -7.92 22.80
N HIS A 322 -1.69 -7.19 21.99
CA HIS A 322 -2.97 -7.68 21.48
C HIS A 322 -2.80 -8.84 20.50
N SER A 323 -1.67 -8.93 19.79
CA SER A 323 -1.36 -10.07 18.94
C SER A 323 -1.19 -11.36 19.73
N LEU A 324 -0.48 -11.30 20.86
CA LEU A 324 -0.28 -12.46 21.74
C LEU A 324 -1.60 -12.84 22.43
N SER A 325 -2.36 -11.85 22.90
CA SER A 325 -3.69 -12.08 23.50
C SER A 325 -4.70 -12.67 22.51
N ALA A 326 -4.69 -12.23 21.25
CA ALA A 326 -5.50 -12.82 20.19
C ALA A 326 -5.09 -14.27 19.90
N MET A 327 -3.80 -14.57 19.94
CA MET A 327 -3.31 -15.94 19.79
C MET A 327 -3.71 -16.84 20.96
N ASP A 328 -3.67 -16.34 22.20
CA ASP A 328 -4.17 -17.05 23.37
C ASP A 328 -5.68 -17.29 23.28
N PHE A 329 -6.44 -16.29 22.80
CA PHE A 329 -7.87 -16.44 22.53
C PHE A 329 -8.13 -17.51 21.46
N ALA A 330 -7.33 -17.56 20.40
CA ALA A 330 -7.45 -18.55 19.33
C ALA A 330 -7.31 -20.00 19.84
N PHE A 331 -6.53 -20.21 20.91
CA PHE A 331 -6.33 -21.51 21.53
C PHE A 331 -7.44 -21.91 22.51
N SER A 332 -8.31 -20.98 22.91
CA SER A 332 -9.41 -21.26 23.85
C SER A 332 -10.36 -22.34 23.34
N LYS A 333 -10.62 -22.35 22.02
CA LYS A 333 -11.39 -23.40 21.34
C LYS A 333 -10.97 -23.47 19.85
N PRO A 334 -10.17 -24.47 19.45
CA PRO A 334 -9.79 -24.68 18.06
C PRO A 334 -10.98 -24.84 17.12
N GLY A 335 -11.04 -24.05 16.04
CA GLY A 335 -12.11 -24.15 15.05
C GLY A 335 -12.46 -22.83 14.37
N VAL A 336 -13.58 -22.85 13.63
CA VAL A 336 -14.05 -21.71 12.82
C VAL A 336 -15.14 -20.91 13.50
N SER A 337 -15.19 -19.61 13.19
CA SER A 337 -16.23 -18.66 13.59
C SER A 337 -17.00 -18.16 12.37
N GLN A 338 -18.21 -18.67 12.17
CA GLN A 338 -19.11 -18.21 11.10
C GLN A 338 -19.88 -16.97 11.53
N THR A 339 -20.29 -16.16 10.56
CA THR A 339 -21.11 -14.98 10.82
C THR A 339 -22.55 -15.36 11.16
N VAL A 340 -23.26 -14.38 11.72
CA VAL A 340 -24.65 -14.47 12.14
C VAL A 340 -25.54 -13.80 11.10
N SER A 341 -26.68 -14.43 10.87
CA SER A 341 -27.78 -13.87 10.10
C SER A 341 -29.10 -14.17 10.82
N VAL A 342 -30.02 -13.21 10.84
CA VAL A 342 -31.28 -13.26 11.59
C VAL A 342 -32.46 -13.57 10.67
N ARG A 343 -32.48 -13.06 9.43
CA ARG A 343 -33.64 -13.23 8.51
C ARG A 343 -33.38 -14.21 7.38
N SER A 344 -32.17 -14.19 6.82
CA SER A 344 -31.78 -14.94 5.64
C SER A 344 -30.91 -16.15 5.99
N PRO A 345 -30.73 -17.09 5.06
CA PRO A 345 -29.81 -18.22 5.26
C PRO A 345 -28.37 -17.89 4.86
N TYR A 346 -28.09 -16.68 4.34
CA TYR A 346 -26.77 -16.29 3.85
C TYR A 346 -25.89 -15.81 5.00
N ILE A 347 -24.66 -16.32 5.03
CA ILE A 347 -23.60 -16.02 6.00
C ILE A 347 -22.25 -16.23 5.32
N TYR A 348 -21.20 -15.66 5.89
CA TYR A 348 -19.83 -16.13 5.70
C TYR A 348 -19.65 -17.47 6.39
N ALA A 349 -19.65 -18.51 5.57
CA ALA A 349 -19.69 -19.91 5.99
C ALA A 349 -18.30 -20.53 6.09
N GLU A 350 -17.33 -19.76 6.60
CA GLU A 350 -15.93 -20.17 6.79
C GLU A 350 -15.86 -21.55 7.47
N ASP A 351 -15.06 -22.45 6.89
CA ASP A 351 -14.85 -23.82 7.38
C ASP A 351 -13.36 -24.20 7.53
N ASN A 352 -12.47 -23.23 7.31
CA ASN A 352 -11.04 -23.32 7.53
C ASN A 352 -10.57 -22.34 8.61
N TRP A 353 -9.55 -22.73 9.36
CA TRP A 353 -8.91 -21.90 10.38
C TRP A 353 -7.40 -22.15 10.48
N THR A 354 -6.88 -23.11 9.72
CA THR A 354 -5.50 -23.58 9.91
C THR A 354 -4.49 -22.73 9.16
N ASP A 355 -4.85 -22.19 8.00
CA ASP A 355 -4.15 -21.06 7.35
C ASP A 355 -4.02 -19.85 8.28
N ASP A 356 -5.09 -19.49 8.98
CA ASP A 356 -5.07 -18.34 9.89
C ASP A 356 -4.08 -18.55 11.02
N MET A 357 -4.07 -19.74 11.61
CA MET A 357 -3.13 -20.10 12.68
C MET A 357 -1.69 -20.27 12.17
N GLU A 358 -1.52 -20.75 10.93
CA GLU A 358 -0.22 -20.77 10.26
C GLU A 358 0.34 -19.35 10.12
N LEU A 359 -0.46 -18.44 9.57
CA LEU A 359 -0.10 -17.05 9.35
C LEU A 359 0.14 -16.31 10.67
N ALA A 360 -0.73 -16.50 11.66
CA ALA A 360 -0.56 -15.93 13.00
C ALA A 360 0.77 -16.36 13.61
N SER A 361 1.07 -17.66 13.57
CA SER A 361 2.31 -18.22 14.11
C SER A 361 3.55 -17.70 13.37
N ALA A 362 3.51 -17.65 12.03
CA ALA A 362 4.60 -17.09 11.22
C ALA A 362 4.80 -15.59 11.50
N SER A 363 3.71 -14.84 11.69
CA SER A 363 3.75 -13.40 11.95
C SER A 363 4.29 -13.10 13.34
N ILE A 364 3.86 -13.84 14.37
CA ILE A 364 4.36 -13.70 15.74
C ILE A 364 5.82 -14.10 15.83
N TYR A 365 6.25 -15.19 15.17
CA TYR A 365 7.67 -15.56 15.09
C TYR A 365 8.51 -14.39 14.56
N ASN A 366 8.10 -13.82 13.42
CA ASN A 366 8.82 -12.71 12.80
C ASN A 366 8.84 -11.48 13.71
N ALA A 367 7.71 -11.18 14.35
CA ALA A 367 7.61 -10.07 15.29
C ALA A 367 8.49 -10.28 16.52
N LEU A 368 8.51 -11.46 17.14
CA LEU A 368 9.39 -11.73 18.28
C LEU A 368 10.87 -11.56 17.92
N GLU A 369 11.31 -12.10 16.78
CA GLU A 369 12.68 -11.91 16.28
C GLU A 369 13.02 -10.42 16.10
N TYR A 370 12.08 -9.64 15.55
CA TYR A 370 12.26 -8.21 15.35
C TYR A 370 12.22 -7.40 16.66
N PHE A 371 11.33 -7.74 17.59
CA PHE A 371 11.13 -7.01 18.83
C PHE A 371 12.26 -7.24 19.84
N LEU A 372 12.77 -8.47 19.93
CA LEU A 372 13.90 -8.83 20.78
C LEU A 372 15.23 -8.29 20.23
N GLY A 373 15.28 -7.97 18.93
CA GLY A 373 16.42 -7.32 18.27
C GLY A 373 17.70 -8.16 18.39
N SER A 374 18.86 -7.51 18.39
CA SER A 374 20.17 -8.19 18.52
C SER A 374 20.55 -8.52 19.99
N ASN A 375 19.63 -8.38 20.94
CA ASN A 375 19.91 -8.66 22.35
C ASN A 375 20.00 -10.18 22.56
N LYS A 376 21.23 -10.70 22.51
CA LYS A 376 21.52 -12.15 22.61
C LYS A 376 20.97 -12.79 23.88
N LYS A 377 20.88 -12.04 24.99
CA LYS A 377 20.31 -12.55 26.24
C LYS A 377 18.80 -12.73 26.10
N ALA A 378 18.09 -11.70 25.64
CA ALA A 378 16.65 -11.78 25.41
C ALA A 378 16.31 -12.86 24.36
N GLN A 379 17.07 -12.95 23.28
CA GLN A 379 16.90 -14.04 22.31
C GLN A 379 17.08 -15.43 22.93
N SER A 380 18.07 -15.60 23.83
CA SER A 380 18.29 -16.86 24.54
C SER A 380 17.16 -17.18 25.51
N ASP A 381 16.68 -16.19 26.26
CA ASP A 381 15.61 -16.34 27.26
C ASP A 381 14.27 -16.73 26.60
N TYR A 382 14.00 -16.23 25.38
CA TYR A 382 12.78 -16.49 24.62
C TYR A 382 12.94 -17.52 23.48
N GLN A 383 14.11 -18.15 23.32
CA GLN A 383 14.41 -19.05 22.20
C GLN A 383 13.39 -20.19 22.07
N GLY A 384 12.93 -20.74 23.20
CA GLY A 384 11.92 -21.80 23.23
C GLY A 384 10.58 -21.34 22.65
N LEU A 385 10.15 -20.12 22.99
CA LEU A 385 8.91 -19.53 22.50
C LEU A 385 8.98 -19.20 21.00
N ILE A 386 10.09 -18.60 20.55
CA ILE A 386 10.34 -18.30 19.14
C ILE A 386 10.29 -19.59 18.32
N LYS A 387 11.01 -20.63 18.77
CA LYS A 387 11.02 -21.94 18.12
C LYS A 387 9.62 -22.57 18.10
N MET A 388 8.86 -22.45 19.19
CA MET A 388 7.49 -22.94 19.27
C MET A 388 6.61 -22.35 18.16
N TYR A 389 6.63 -21.03 17.96
CA TYR A 389 5.80 -20.41 16.90
C TYR A 389 6.22 -20.82 15.49
N LEU A 390 7.53 -20.92 15.22
CA LEU A 390 8.01 -21.42 13.92
C LEU A 390 7.56 -22.87 13.66
N ASP A 391 7.65 -23.73 14.67
CA ASP A 391 7.26 -25.14 14.56
C ASP A 391 5.73 -25.32 14.52
N SER A 392 4.97 -24.48 15.22
CA SER A 392 3.50 -24.41 15.14
C SER A 392 3.05 -23.99 13.76
N SER A 393 3.65 -22.93 13.19
CA SER A 393 3.36 -22.50 11.81
C SER A 393 3.57 -23.64 10.82
N TYR A 394 4.72 -24.32 10.89
CA TYR A 394 4.99 -25.50 10.05
C TYR A 394 4.07 -26.70 10.33
N SER A 395 3.47 -26.78 11.52
CA SER A 395 2.51 -27.84 11.82
C SER A 395 1.15 -27.57 11.19
N TYR A 396 0.66 -26.32 11.26
CA TYR A 396 -0.58 -25.90 10.62
C TYR A 396 -0.51 -25.97 9.10
N SER A 397 0.64 -25.63 8.50
CA SER A 397 0.84 -25.73 7.04
C SER A 397 0.69 -27.14 6.47
N LYS A 398 0.92 -28.17 7.29
CA LYS A 398 0.73 -29.57 6.90
C LYS A 398 -0.73 -30.02 6.99
N ILE A 399 -1.58 -29.27 7.69
CA ILE A 399 -3.03 -29.55 7.80
C ILE A 399 -3.71 -29.03 6.54
N GLU A 400 -3.56 -27.75 6.23
CA GLU A 400 -3.98 -27.17 4.94
C GLU A 400 -2.80 -27.03 3.99
N LYS A 401 -2.45 -28.15 3.36
CA LYS A 401 -1.41 -28.17 2.33
C LYS A 401 -1.81 -27.34 1.11
N ILE A 402 -3.10 -27.25 0.81
CA ILE A 402 -3.61 -26.60 -0.39
C ILE A 402 -4.94 -25.98 -0.03
N THR A 403 -5.12 -24.71 -0.37
CA THR A 403 -6.40 -24.03 -0.19
C THR A 403 -7.51 -24.77 -0.94
N PRO A 404 -8.56 -25.26 -0.25
CA PRO A 404 -9.43 -26.31 -0.79
C PRO A 404 -10.13 -25.96 -2.10
N TRP A 405 -10.38 -24.67 -2.36
CA TRP A 405 -11.04 -24.22 -3.59
C TRP A 405 -10.18 -24.42 -4.86
N LEU A 406 -8.86 -24.57 -4.74
CA LEU A 406 -7.92 -24.73 -5.85
C LEU A 406 -8.16 -26.06 -6.59
N GLY A 407 -9.05 -26.02 -7.58
CA GLY A 407 -9.50 -27.16 -8.38
C GLY A 407 -10.97 -27.53 -8.18
N ALA A 408 -11.66 -26.95 -7.19
CA ALA A 408 -13.09 -27.14 -6.95
C ALA A 408 -13.96 -26.40 -7.98
N ASP A 409 -15.25 -26.76 -8.03
CA ASP A 409 -16.27 -26.12 -8.88
C ASP A 409 -17.38 -25.45 -8.06
N THR A 410 -17.50 -25.76 -6.76
CA THR A 410 -18.56 -25.24 -5.90
C THR A 410 -18.02 -24.92 -4.53
N ALA A 411 -18.53 -23.88 -3.89
CA ALA A 411 -18.32 -23.59 -2.48
C ALA A 411 -19.56 -22.91 -1.89
N LYS A 412 -19.69 -22.93 -0.57
CA LYS A 412 -20.58 -21.99 0.14
C LYS A 412 -19.93 -20.60 0.13
N HIS A 413 -20.75 -19.57 0.33
CA HIS A 413 -20.28 -18.20 0.43
C HIS A 413 -19.20 -18.08 1.53
N TYR A 414 -18.00 -17.60 1.18
CA TYR A 414 -16.81 -17.49 2.06
C TYR A 414 -16.35 -18.80 2.73
N GLN A 415 -16.69 -19.97 2.18
CA GLN A 415 -16.35 -21.27 2.81
C GLN A 415 -14.86 -21.43 3.10
N TRP A 416 -14.01 -21.07 2.15
CA TRP A 416 -12.56 -21.24 2.21
C TRP A 416 -11.82 -19.90 2.22
N TYR A 417 -12.36 -18.94 2.97
CA TYR A 417 -11.75 -17.63 3.21
C TYR A 417 -10.45 -17.79 4.02
N PRO A 418 -9.38 -16.96 3.82
CA PRO A 418 -9.23 -15.76 3.00
C PRO A 418 -8.88 -16.00 1.52
N PHE A 419 -9.26 -17.15 0.95
CA PHE A 419 -9.05 -17.54 -0.45
C PHE A 419 -7.58 -17.70 -0.88
N ILE A 420 -6.62 -17.42 0.00
CA ILE A 420 -5.21 -17.69 -0.18
C ILE A 420 -4.60 -17.99 1.19
N ASN A 421 -3.89 -19.11 1.32
CA ASN A 421 -3.08 -19.34 2.51
C ASN A 421 -1.80 -18.49 2.42
N VAL A 422 -1.82 -17.31 3.05
CA VAL A 422 -0.69 -16.37 3.16
C VAL A 422 0.41 -16.91 4.09
N GLY A 423 0.03 -17.78 5.04
CA GLY A 423 0.94 -18.44 5.97
C GLY A 423 2.07 -19.17 5.25
N HIS A 424 1.76 -19.90 4.17
CA HIS A 424 2.76 -20.60 3.35
C HIS A 424 3.86 -19.63 2.85
N TYR A 425 3.47 -18.47 2.32
CA TYR A 425 4.44 -17.49 1.81
C TYR A 425 5.32 -16.91 2.92
N GLU A 426 4.70 -16.49 4.03
CA GLU A 426 5.41 -15.91 5.16
C GLU A 426 6.36 -16.90 5.82
N LEU A 427 5.91 -18.14 6.05
CA LEU A 427 6.72 -19.22 6.62
C LEU A 427 7.88 -19.61 5.68
N ALA A 428 7.65 -19.71 4.37
CA ALA A 428 8.70 -20.07 3.42
C ALA A 428 9.84 -19.03 3.33
N LYS A 429 9.58 -17.75 3.65
CA LYS A 429 10.62 -16.72 3.77
C LYS A 429 11.50 -16.91 5.01
N GLN A 430 10.96 -17.53 6.06
CA GLN A 430 11.62 -17.69 7.36
C GLN A 430 12.45 -18.98 7.45
N LEU A 431 12.02 -20.05 6.77
CA LEU A 431 12.67 -21.34 6.77
C LEU A 431 13.96 -21.35 5.93
N LYS A 432 15.00 -22.04 6.43
CA LYS A 432 16.30 -22.21 5.75
C LYS A 432 16.67 -23.67 5.48
N ASP A 433 15.79 -24.59 5.86
CA ASP A 433 15.98 -26.04 5.75
C ASP A 433 14.94 -26.66 4.79
N LYS A 434 14.94 -27.99 4.67
CA LYS A 434 14.07 -28.74 3.73
C LYS A 434 12.57 -28.51 3.95
N ARG A 435 12.15 -28.00 5.12
CA ARG A 435 10.76 -27.61 5.35
C ARG A 435 10.32 -26.54 4.35
N ARG A 436 11.22 -25.63 3.96
CA ARG A 436 10.96 -24.59 2.96
C ARG A 436 10.49 -25.19 1.62
N ASP A 437 11.15 -26.25 1.17
CA ASP A 437 10.82 -26.92 -0.10
C ASP A 437 9.43 -27.57 -0.03
N THR A 438 9.06 -28.13 1.13
CA THR A 438 7.71 -28.66 1.37
C THR A 438 6.64 -27.58 1.18
N ILE A 439 6.82 -26.40 1.78
CA ILE A 439 5.86 -25.29 1.68
C ILE A 439 5.78 -24.73 0.25
N ILE A 440 6.91 -24.63 -0.44
CA ILE A 440 6.92 -24.22 -1.87
C ILE A 440 6.16 -25.22 -2.73
N ASN A 441 6.29 -26.52 -2.44
CA ASN A 441 5.59 -27.57 -3.19
C ASN A 441 4.07 -27.51 -2.98
N PHE A 442 3.58 -27.10 -1.82
CA PHE A 442 2.17 -26.85 -1.55
C PHE A 442 1.58 -25.78 -2.48
N TYR A 443 2.24 -24.62 -2.59
CA TYR A 443 1.87 -23.61 -3.59
C TYR A 443 1.93 -24.14 -5.02
N LYS A 444 3.00 -24.85 -5.37
CA LYS A 444 3.14 -25.45 -6.71
C LYS A 444 1.99 -26.41 -7.04
N GLU A 445 1.59 -27.24 -6.09
CA GLU A 445 0.49 -28.19 -6.28
C GLU A 445 -0.84 -27.45 -6.45
N GLY A 446 -1.13 -26.47 -5.59
CA GLY A 446 -2.31 -25.63 -5.72
C GLY A 446 -2.42 -24.92 -7.07
N VAL A 447 -1.33 -24.29 -7.53
CA VAL A 447 -1.28 -23.64 -8.85
C VAL A 447 -1.46 -24.66 -9.98
N ASN A 448 -0.89 -25.86 -9.85
CA ASN A 448 -1.08 -26.92 -10.85
C ASN A 448 -2.52 -27.45 -10.94
N ARG A 449 -3.27 -27.48 -9.82
CA ARG A 449 -4.69 -27.89 -9.83
C ARG A 449 -5.53 -26.93 -10.66
N VAL A 450 -5.34 -25.62 -10.47
CA VAL A 450 -5.99 -24.60 -11.29
C VAL A 450 -5.49 -24.67 -12.73
N TRP A 451 -4.18 -24.82 -12.95
CA TRP A 451 -3.59 -24.91 -14.29
C TRP A 451 -4.15 -26.08 -15.11
N THR A 452 -4.42 -27.21 -14.46
CA THR A 452 -4.98 -28.40 -15.11
C THR A 452 -6.33 -28.12 -15.77
N LYS A 453 -7.15 -27.26 -15.15
CA LYS A 453 -8.43 -26.77 -15.70
C LYS A 453 -8.21 -25.63 -16.70
N ALA A 454 -7.41 -24.64 -16.32
CA ALA A 454 -7.17 -23.41 -17.08
C ALA A 454 -6.59 -23.67 -18.48
N LYS A 455 -5.64 -24.60 -18.63
CA LYS A 455 -4.94 -24.86 -19.90
C LYS A 455 -5.84 -25.37 -21.04
N GLN A 456 -7.10 -25.66 -20.75
CA GLN A 456 -8.08 -26.16 -21.71
C GLN A 456 -8.86 -25.06 -22.43
N ASN A 457 -8.79 -23.79 -21.99
CA ASN A 457 -9.50 -22.68 -22.63
C ASN A 457 -8.57 -21.48 -22.92
N ALA A 458 -8.96 -20.63 -23.88
CA ALA A 458 -8.11 -19.53 -24.32
C ALA A 458 -7.91 -18.43 -23.28
N PHE A 459 -8.81 -18.29 -22.30
CA PHE A 459 -8.68 -17.30 -21.22
C PHE A 459 -7.78 -17.78 -20.08
N TYR A 460 -7.33 -19.04 -20.10
CA TYR A 460 -6.67 -19.68 -18.95
C TYR A 460 -7.47 -19.56 -17.65
N ARG A 461 -8.80 -19.66 -17.79
CA ARG A 461 -9.71 -19.61 -16.65
C ARG A 461 -9.82 -20.98 -15.99
N GLY A 462 -9.35 -21.10 -14.76
CA GLY A 462 -9.48 -22.30 -13.92
C GLY A 462 -10.12 -22.05 -12.55
N ILE A 463 -10.41 -20.79 -12.25
CA ILE A 463 -11.11 -20.36 -11.03
C ILE A 463 -12.61 -20.63 -11.21
N PRO A 464 -13.32 -21.15 -10.20
CA PRO A 464 -14.75 -21.39 -10.29
C PRO A 464 -15.55 -20.09 -10.37
N PHE A 465 -16.66 -20.11 -11.10
CA PHE A 465 -17.61 -18.99 -11.18
C PHE A 465 -18.61 -19.04 -10.02
N ILE A 466 -18.13 -18.84 -8.80
CA ILE A 466 -18.97 -18.70 -7.60
C ILE A 466 -18.99 -17.25 -7.14
N TRP A 467 -19.87 -16.91 -6.19
CA TRP A 467 -19.89 -15.57 -5.59
C TRP A 467 -18.46 -15.21 -5.08
N CYS A 468 -18.01 -13.99 -5.39
CA CYS A 468 -16.65 -13.49 -5.19
C CYS A 468 -15.59 -14.13 -6.12
N SER A 469 -15.95 -14.52 -7.35
CA SER A 469 -15.01 -15.14 -8.28
C SER A 469 -13.82 -14.23 -8.65
N ASN A 470 -13.98 -12.91 -8.60
CA ASN A 470 -12.88 -11.97 -8.79
C ASN A 470 -11.96 -11.87 -7.56
N ASN A 471 -12.47 -12.05 -6.34
CA ASN A 471 -11.64 -12.13 -5.13
C ASN A 471 -10.74 -13.38 -5.21
N LEU A 472 -11.31 -14.53 -5.61
CA LEU A 472 -10.55 -15.76 -5.89
C LEU A 472 -9.51 -15.55 -7.00
N THR A 473 -9.85 -14.80 -8.05
CA THR A 473 -8.95 -14.47 -9.16
C THR A 473 -7.75 -13.65 -8.69
N THR A 474 -8.01 -12.63 -7.87
CA THR A 474 -7.00 -11.77 -7.27
C THR A 474 -6.07 -12.57 -6.37
N SER A 475 -6.63 -13.33 -5.42
CA SER A 475 -5.88 -14.24 -4.54
C SER A 475 -5.02 -15.24 -5.31
N PHE A 476 -5.55 -15.84 -6.38
CA PHE A 476 -4.78 -16.76 -7.21
C PHE A 476 -3.59 -16.12 -7.94
N ALA A 477 -3.79 -14.92 -8.48
CA ALA A 477 -2.72 -14.16 -9.13
C ALA A 477 -1.61 -13.83 -8.12
N ILE A 478 -1.97 -13.44 -6.89
CA ILE A 478 -1.01 -13.22 -5.80
C ILE A 478 -0.26 -14.52 -5.46
N GLN A 479 -0.94 -15.66 -5.36
CA GLN A 479 -0.29 -16.94 -5.08
C GLN A 479 0.72 -17.34 -6.18
N CYS A 480 0.38 -17.14 -7.45
CA CYS A 480 1.31 -17.37 -8.56
C CYS A 480 2.52 -16.43 -8.47
N TYR A 481 2.28 -15.14 -8.19
CA TYR A 481 3.34 -14.16 -7.98
C TYR A 481 4.27 -14.56 -6.83
N TRP A 482 3.72 -14.94 -5.68
CA TRP A 482 4.51 -15.38 -4.51
C TRP A 482 5.29 -16.66 -4.75
N TYR A 483 4.71 -17.65 -5.44
CA TYR A 483 5.44 -18.85 -5.86
C TYR A 483 6.68 -18.46 -6.69
N LYS A 484 6.52 -17.57 -7.67
CA LYS A 484 7.63 -17.04 -8.47
C LYS A 484 8.65 -16.27 -7.62
N GLN A 485 8.22 -15.44 -6.66
CA GLN A 485 9.15 -14.73 -5.78
C GLN A 485 9.99 -15.69 -4.92
N LEU A 486 9.39 -16.78 -4.43
CA LEU A 486 10.09 -17.77 -3.60
C LEU A 486 11.08 -18.64 -4.40
N THR A 487 10.85 -18.84 -5.70
CA THR A 487 11.53 -19.88 -6.49
C THR A 487 12.32 -19.35 -7.69
N GLY A 488 11.96 -18.18 -8.21
CA GLY A 488 12.38 -17.71 -9.53
C GLY A 488 11.75 -18.47 -10.71
N ASP A 489 10.87 -19.45 -10.45
CA ASP A 489 10.23 -20.27 -11.47
C ASP A 489 9.14 -19.47 -12.20
N LYS A 490 9.30 -19.39 -13.52
CA LYS A 490 8.42 -18.63 -14.43
C LYS A 490 7.39 -19.49 -15.15
N THR A 491 7.29 -20.77 -14.80
CA THR A 491 6.37 -21.73 -15.43
C THR A 491 4.93 -21.23 -15.47
N PHE A 492 4.51 -20.43 -14.48
CA PHE A 492 3.15 -19.90 -14.35
C PHE A 492 3.00 -18.41 -14.69
N ASP A 493 4.02 -17.74 -15.27
CA ASP A 493 3.95 -16.30 -15.58
C ASP A 493 2.76 -15.95 -16.49
N GLU A 494 2.47 -16.78 -17.49
CA GLU A 494 1.35 -16.54 -18.41
C GLU A 494 -0.01 -16.81 -17.75
N LEU A 495 -0.07 -17.76 -16.81
CA LEU A 495 -1.28 -18.04 -16.04
C LEU A 495 -1.56 -16.91 -15.03
N GLU A 496 -0.53 -16.44 -14.31
CA GLU A 496 -0.61 -15.26 -13.43
C GLU A 496 -1.12 -14.05 -14.22
N GLN A 497 -0.50 -13.77 -15.37
CA GLN A 497 -0.88 -12.62 -16.19
C GLN A 497 -2.30 -12.76 -16.76
N ALA A 498 -2.74 -13.96 -17.16
CA ALA A 498 -4.11 -14.15 -17.63
C ALA A 498 -5.17 -13.88 -16.55
N ASN A 499 -4.89 -14.21 -15.29
CA ASN A 499 -5.79 -13.89 -14.18
C ASN A 499 -5.78 -12.39 -13.85
N PHE A 500 -4.64 -11.71 -13.98
CA PHE A 500 -4.58 -10.26 -13.87
C PHE A 500 -5.33 -9.58 -15.03
N ASP A 501 -5.09 -9.99 -16.27
CA ASP A 501 -5.72 -9.44 -17.47
C ASP A 501 -7.25 -9.66 -17.46
N TRP A 502 -7.74 -10.76 -16.85
CA TRP A 502 -9.16 -11.02 -16.65
C TRP A 502 -9.86 -9.90 -15.88
N LEU A 503 -9.22 -9.37 -14.84
CA LEU A 503 -9.76 -8.30 -14.00
C LEU A 503 -9.86 -6.96 -14.75
N PHE A 504 -9.19 -6.82 -15.90
CA PHE A 504 -9.10 -5.56 -16.64
C PHE A 504 -9.51 -5.71 -18.11
N GLY A 505 -10.47 -6.59 -18.42
CA GLY A 505 -11.10 -6.67 -19.75
C GLY A 505 -10.69 -7.84 -20.63
N CYS A 506 -9.72 -8.67 -20.24
CA CYS A 506 -9.41 -9.90 -20.96
C CYS A 506 -10.30 -11.06 -20.50
N ASN A 507 -11.61 -10.86 -20.62
CA ASN A 507 -12.67 -11.77 -20.22
C ASN A 507 -13.78 -11.79 -21.31
N PRO A 508 -14.79 -12.69 -21.24
CA PRO A 508 -15.81 -12.81 -22.28
C PRO A 508 -16.59 -11.53 -22.59
N TRP A 509 -16.86 -10.72 -21.57
CA TRP A 509 -17.61 -9.46 -21.65
C TRP A 509 -16.76 -8.32 -22.23
N GLY A 510 -15.46 -8.34 -21.94
CA GLY A 510 -14.52 -7.32 -22.38
C GLY A 510 -14.46 -6.10 -21.47
N THR A 511 -15.14 -6.15 -20.34
CA THR A 511 -15.21 -5.09 -19.32
C THR A 511 -14.17 -5.29 -18.22
N SER A 512 -13.67 -4.19 -17.67
CA SER A 512 -12.92 -4.23 -16.42
C SER A 512 -13.83 -4.66 -15.28
N MET A 513 -13.26 -5.29 -14.25
CA MET A 513 -13.98 -5.69 -13.05
C MET A 513 -13.80 -4.68 -11.91
N VAL A 514 -13.24 -3.51 -12.21
CA VAL A 514 -12.92 -2.47 -11.23
C VAL A 514 -13.56 -1.16 -11.68
N TYR A 515 -14.44 -0.61 -10.84
CA TYR A 515 -15.17 0.62 -11.15
C TYR A 515 -14.20 1.77 -11.47
N GLY A 516 -14.35 2.37 -12.65
CA GLY A 516 -13.57 3.52 -13.08
C GLY A 516 -12.10 3.25 -13.43
N LEU A 517 -11.66 1.97 -13.49
CA LEU A 517 -10.27 1.61 -13.79
C LEU A 517 -10.15 0.66 -15.00
N PRO A 518 -9.64 1.11 -16.16
CA PRO A 518 -9.21 2.47 -16.48
C PRO A 518 -10.38 3.39 -16.79
N SER A 519 -10.20 4.70 -16.60
CA SER A 519 -11.25 5.71 -16.78
C SER A 519 -11.75 5.91 -18.22
N TRP A 520 -11.05 5.39 -19.20
CA TRP A 520 -11.42 5.42 -20.62
C TRP A 520 -11.99 4.09 -21.12
N GLY A 521 -11.97 3.07 -20.27
CA GLY A 521 -12.39 1.71 -20.55
C GLY A 521 -13.87 1.47 -20.29
N ASP A 522 -14.31 0.26 -20.65
CA ASP A 522 -15.56 -0.31 -20.16
C ASP A 522 -15.32 -0.84 -18.74
N THR A 523 -16.09 -0.37 -17.77
CA THR A 523 -15.98 -0.66 -16.33
C THR A 523 -17.39 -0.63 -15.73
N PRO A 524 -17.63 -1.24 -14.55
CA PRO A 524 -18.94 -1.17 -13.91
C PRO A 524 -19.38 0.30 -13.74
N ILE A 525 -20.65 0.60 -14.02
CA ILE A 525 -21.28 1.92 -13.87
C ILE A 525 -22.55 1.85 -13.01
N ASP A 526 -23.21 0.68 -12.91
CA ASP A 526 -24.37 0.44 -12.06
C ASP A 526 -24.15 -0.72 -11.05
N PRO A 527 -23.10 -0.66 -10.21
CA PRO A 527 -22.83 -1.64 -9.17
C PRO A 527 -23.97 -1.70 -8.14
N HIS A 528 -24.15 -2.87 -7.51
CA HIS A 528 -25.06 -3.06 -6.37
C HIS A 528 -24.57 -2.22 -5.19
N SER A 529 -24.90 -0.93 -5.17
CA SER A 529 -24.47 0.01 -4.14
C SER A 529 -25.46 1.14 -3.96
N ALA A 530 -25.73 1.50 -2.70
CA ALA A 530 -26.56 2.66 -2.39
C ALA A 530 -25.93 3.98 -2.89
N PHE A 531 -24.59 4.03 -3.01
CA PHE A 531 -23.87 5.22 -3.47
C PHE A 531 -24.18 5.52 -4.94
N THR A 532 -24.07 4.53 -5.82
CA THR A 532 -24.41 4.66 -7.24
C THR A 532 -25.92 4.79 -7.42
N HIS A 533 -26.70 3.87 -6.86
CA HIS A 533 -28.14 3.78 -7.10
C HIS A 533 -28.93 5.01 -6.59
N LEU A 534 -28.65 5.50 -5.37
CA LEU A 534 -29.44 6.58 -4.77
C LEU A 534 -28.91 7.99 -5.04
N LYS A 535 -27.60 8.12 -5.29
CA LYS A 535 -26.94 9.43 -5.37
C LYS A 535 -26.07 9.64 -6.60
N ASN A 536 -25.89 8.62 -7.45
CA ASN A 536 -24.94 8.63 -8.57
C ASN A 536 -23.51 8.98 -8.11
N TYR A 537 -23.14 8.58 -6.90
CA TYR A 537 -21.78 8.73 -6.41
C TYR A 537 -20.90 7.63 -6.98
N PRO A 538 -19.71 7.96 -7.53
CA PRO A 538 -18.80 6.95 -8.04
C PRO A 538 -18.26 6.09 -6.89
N ILE A 539 -17.95 4.83 -7.18
CA ILE A 539 -17.29 3.90 -6.26
C ILE A 539 -15.86 3.56 -6.73
N ASP A 540 -15.13 4.59 -7.15
CA ASP A 540 -13.79 4.52 -7.73
C ASP A 540 -12.89 3.48 -7.07
N GLY A 541 -12.50 2.47 -7.85
CA GLY A 541 -11.53 1.47 -7.45
C GLY A 541 -12.10 0.24 -6.75
N GLY A 542 -13.43 0.19 -6.53
CA GLY A 542 -14.10 -0.99 -6.00
C GLY A 542 -14.04 -2.17 -6.96
N LEU A 543 -13.55 -3.31 -6.47
CA LEU A 543 -13.58 -4.59 -7.19
C LEU A 543 -14.95 -5.24 -7.03
N VAL A 544 -15.67 -5.44 -8.13
CA VAL A 544 -16.94 -6.19 -8.10
C VAL A 544 -16.72 -7.69 -7.95
N ASP A 545 -17.68 -8.36 -7.31
CA ASP A 545 -17.66 -9.81 -7.03
C ASP A 545 -17.28 -10.67 -8.24
N GLY A 546 -17.77 -10.29 -9.41
CA GLY A 546 -17.47 -10.93 -10.68
C GLY A 546 -18.41 -12.06 -11.06
N PRO A 547 -18.16 -12.69 -12.21
CA PRO A 547 -19.11 -13.60 -12.81
C PRO A 547 -19.40 -14.84 -11.97
N VAL A 548 -20.65 -15.27 -11.97
CA VAL A 548 -21.11 -16.51 -11.35
C VAL A 548 -21.62 -17.48 -12.40
N TYR A 549 -21.66 -18.77 -12.07
CA TYR A 549 -22.30 -19.78 -12.89
C TYR A 549 -23.75 -19.36 -13.10
N THR A 550 -24.26 -19.51 -14.32
CA THR A 550 -25.65 -19.13 -14.68
C THR A 550 -26.66 -19.86 -13.81
N SER A 551 -26.34 -21.08 -13.37
CA SER A 551 -27.14 -21.84 -12.40
C SER A 551 -27.17 -21.20 -11.01
N ILE A 552 -26.10 -20.57 -10.54
CA ILE A 552 -26.08 -19.85 -9.26
C ILE A 552 -26.99 -18.64 -9.34
N TYR A 553 -26.78 -17.76 -10.32
CA TYR A 553 -27.60 -16.56 -10.52
C TYR A 553 -29.11 -16.87 -10.51
N LYS A 554 -29.54 -17.89 -11.28
CA LYS A 554 -30.95 -18.31 -11.39
C LYS A 554 -31.57 -18.84 -10.09
N ASN A 555 -30.77 -19.18 -9.08
CA ASN A 555 -31.24 -19.75 -7.82
C ASN A 555 -31.04 -18.82 -6.60
N LEU A 556 -30.51 -17.61 -6.80
CA LEU A 556 -30.35 -16.62 -5.72
C LEU A 556 -31.65 -15.85 -5.46
N ILE A 557 -31.85 -15.44 -4.20
CA ILE A 557 -33.09 -14.84 -3.72
C ILE A 557 -33.03 -13.32 -3.91
N GLY A 558 -34.00 -12.75 -4.63
CA GLY A 558 -34.15 -11.28 -4.71
C GLY A 558 -33.31 -10.61 -5.79
N ILE A 559 -32.63 -11.38 -6.64
CA ILE A 559 -31.93 -10.86 -7.82
C ILE A 559 -32.91 -10.64 -8.97
N GLN A 560 -32.84 -9.47 -9.57
CA GLN A 560 -33.55 -9.11 -10.80
C GLN A 560 -32.83 -7.94 -11.47
N LEU A 561 -32.72 -7.96 -12.80
CA LEU A 561 -32.21 -6.80 -13.56
C LEU A 561 -33.29 -5.72 -13.68
N TYR A 562 -32.91 -4.48 -13.46
CA TYR A 562 -33.79 -3.31 -13.57
C TYR A 562 -33.58 -2.54 -14.88
N GLN A 563 -32.44 -2.72 -15.52
CA GLN A 563 -32.12 -2.24 -16.86
C GLN A 563 -31.98 -3.41 -17.85
N PRO A 564 -32.06 -3.14 -19.16
CA PRO A 564 -31.69 -4.13 -20.18
C PRO A 564 -30.24 -4.61 -19.98
N ASP A 565 -30.00 -5.92 -20.13
CA ASP A 565 -28.66 -6.49 -20.04
C ASP A 565 -27.80 -6.02 -21.23
N GLU A 566 -26.88 -5.10 -20.95
CA GLU A 566 -25.94 -4.58 -21.95
C GLU A 566 -24.97 -5.63 -22.47
N TYR A 567 -24.80 -6.72 -21.72
CA TYR A 567 -23.96 -7.84 -22.05
C TYR A 567 -24.75 -9.08 -22.49
N GLU A 568 -26.03 -8.94 -22.85
CA GLU A 568 -26.92 -10.06 -23.25
C GLU A 568 -26.23 -10.98 -24.27
N GLU A 569 -25.51 -10.38 -25.22
CA GLU A 569 -24.85 -11.11 -26.29
C GLU A 569 -23.64 -11.95 -25.82
N PHE A 570 -23.11 -11.69 -24.63
CA PHE A 570 -21.94 -12.37 -24.05
C PHE A 570 -22.30 -13.28 -22.87
N GLN A 571 -23.56 -13.30 -22.42
CA GLN A 571 -24.03 -14.28 -21.45
C GLN A 571 -24.01 -15.70 -22.05
N SER A 572 -23.92 -16.71 -21.18
CA SER A 572 -23.88 -18.11 -21.61
C SER A 572 -24.49 -19.04 -20.55
N ASP A 573 -24.68 -20.31 -20.88
CA ASP A 573 -25.04 -21.33 -19.89
C ASP A 573 -23.94 -21.59 -18.86
N LEU A 574 -22.69 -21.23 -19.19
CA LEU A 574 -21.54 -21.41 -18.31
C LEU A 574 -21.54 -20.38 -17.18
N ALA A 575 -21.55 -19.10 -17.51
CA ALA A 575 -21.47 -18.01 -16.53
C ALA A 575 -22.15 -16.74 -17.05
N VAL A 576 -22.54 -15.89 -16.10
CA VAL A 576 -23.10 -14.55 -16.32
C VAL A 576 -22.35 -13.49 -15.52
N TYR A 577 -22.35 -12.27 -16.04
CA TYR A 577 -21.97 -11.04 -15.36
C TYR A 577 -22.92 -9.94 -15.84
N HIS A 578 -23.56 -9.23 -14.91
CA HIS A 578 -24.44 -8.11 -15.23
C HIS A 578 -23.92 -6.85 -14.54
N ASP A 579 -23.89 -5.73 -15.25
CA ASP A 579 -23.66 -4.42 -14.65
C ASP A 579 -25.00 -3.75 -14.33
N ASP A 580 -25.68 -4.26 -13.31
CA ASP A 580 -26.98 -3.75 -12.85
C ASP A 580 -27.05 -3.81 -11.33
N TYR A 581 -27.57 -2.76 -10.70
CA TYR A 581 -27.59 -2.69 -9.24
C TYR A 581 -28.45 -3.80 -8.61
N GLY A 582 -29.36 -4.42 -9.36
CA GLY A 582 -30.18 -5.52 -8.90
C GLY A 582 -29.45 -6.88 -8.86
N ASP A 583 -28.24 -6.98 -9.41
CA ASP A 583 -27.39 -8.17 -9.34
C ASP A 583 -26.26 -8.01 -8.32
N TYR A 584 -26.60 -8.24 -7.05
CA TYR A 584 -25.61 -8.27 -5.97
C TYR A 584 -24.61 -9.44 -6.10
N SER A 585 -24.91 -10.48 -6.90
CA SER A 585 -24.07 -11.67 -6.95
C SER A 585 -22.87 -11.55 -7.87
N THR A 586 -22.97 -10.70 -8.88
CA THR A 586 -21.87 -10.42 -9.82
C THR A 586 -21.33 -9.01 -9.73
N ASN A 587 -22.13 -8.06 -9.23
CA ASN A 587 -21.85 -6.63 -9.36
C ASN A 587 -21.78 -5.86 -8.03
N GLU A 588 -21.73 -6.56 -6.89
CA GLU A 588 -21.46 -5.92 -5.61
C GLU A 588 -19.95 -5.69 -5.44
N PRO A 589 -19.50 -4.46 -5.16
CA PRO A 589 -18.10 -4.17 -4.84
C PRO A 589 -17.74 -4.65 -3.43
N THR A 590 -16.59 -5.33 -3.27
CA THR A 590 -16.16 -5.90 -1.98
C THR A 590 -14.93 -5.19 -1.42
N MET A 591 -14.95 -4.85 -0.13
CA MET A 591 -13.84 -4.14 0.52
C MET A 591 -12.60 -5.01 0.66
N ASP A 592 -12.77 -6.27 1.05
CA ASP A 592 -11.68 -7.21 1.24
C ASP A 592 -11.03 -7.66 -0.09
N GLY A 593 -11.84 -7.91 -1.12
CA GLY A 593 -11.38 -8.16 -2.48
C GLY A 593 -10.57 -7.00 -3.04
N THR A 594 -11.05 -5.77 -2.80
CA THR A 594 -10.34 -4.54 -3.16
C THR A 594 -9.01 -4.41 -2.41
N ALA A 595 -8.96 -4.74 -1.11
CA ALA A 595 -7.72 -4.72 -0.34
C ALA A 595 -6.67 -5.72 -0.85
N SER A 596 -7.09 -6.95 -1.20
CA SER A 596 -6.21 -7.91 -1.87
C SER A 596 -5.77 -7.41 -3.25
N LEU A 597 -6.65 -6.75 -4.01
CA LEU A 597 -6.31 -6.16 -5.31
C LEU A 597 -5.28 -5.05 -5.19
N ILE A 598 -5.34 -4.22 -4.14
CA ILE A 598 -4.32 -3.20 -3.84
C ILE A 598 -2.92 -3.83 -3.74
N TYR A 599 -2.80 -4.97 -3.05
CA TYR A 599 -1.53 -5.72 -2.99
C TYR A 599 -1.07 -6.17 -4.39
N LEU A 600 -1.97 -6.77 -5.17
CA LEU A 600 -1.66 -7.26 -6.52
C LEU A 600 -1.24 -6.12 -7.46
N LEU A 601 -1.93 -4.98 -7.42
CA LEU A 601 -1.62 -3.81 -8.23
C LEU A 601 -0.29 -3.19 -7.81
N ALA A 602 -0.01 -3.10 -6.51
CA ALA A 602 1.29 -2.64 -6.02
C ALA A 602 2.43 -3.56 -6.48
N ALA A 603 2.21 -4.88 -6.47
CA ALA A 603 3.18 -5.84 -6.99
C ALA A 603 3.44 -5.68 -8.50
N LYS A 604 2.39 -5.41 -9.30
CA LYS A 604 2.51 -5.17 -10.74
C LYS A 604 3.17 -3.83 -11.05
N GLU A 605 2.86 -2.79 -10.29
CA GLU A 605 3.49 -1.47 -10.42
C GLU A 605 4.98 -1.52 -10.06
N ALA A 606 5.34 -2.21 -8.97
CA ALA A 606 6.72 -2.33 -8.50
C ALA A 606 7.59 -3.28 -9.35
N ALA A 607 6.99 -4.06 -10.28
CA ALA A 607 7.71 -5.05 -11.07
C ALA A 607 8.86 -4.38 -11.87
N PRO A 608 10.09 -4.94 -11.83
CA PRO A 608 11.24 -4.27 -12.42
C PRO A 608 11.09 -4.12 -13.94
N SER A 609 10.95 -2.88 -14.41
CA SER A 609 11.16 -2.56 -15.82
C SER A 609 12.64 -2.76 -16.14
N LYS A 610 12.97 -3.84 -16.85
CA LYS A 610 14.27 -3.99 -17.50
C LYS A 610 14.35 -2.98 -18.66
N SER A 611 14.54 -1.70 -18.36
CA SER A 611 15.11 -0.79 -19.33
C SER A 611 16.48 -1.34 -19.73
N LEU A 612 16.72 -1.50 -21.04
CA LEU A 612 18.01 -1.84 -21.64
C LEU A 612 19.17 -1.02 -21.03
N PRO A 613 20.44 -1.50 -21.11
CA PRO A 613 21.58 -0.77 -20.56
C PRO A 613 21.56 0.67 -21.06
N LYS A 614 21.93 1.63 -20.19
CA LYS A 614 22.09 3.06 -20.50
C LYS A 614 22.96 3.24 -21.75
N GLY A 615 22.33 3.16 -22.91
CA GLY A 615 22.83 3.65 -24.17
C GLY A 615 22.79 5.16 -24.08
N LYS A 616 23.92 5.79 -24.41
CA LYS A 616 24.05 7.23 -24.55
C LYS A 616 23.02 7.74 -25.58
N THR A 617 21.86 8.14 -25.12
CA THR A 617 21.00 9.09 -25.82
C THR A 617 20.71 10.21 -24.84
N SER A 618 21.48 11.28 -25.03
CA SER A 618 21.22 12.60 -24.49
C SER A 618 19.83 13.05 -24.91
N VAL A 619 18.86 12.85 -24.03
CA VAL A 619 17.69 13.71 -23.94
C VAL A 619 17.97 14.63 -22.76
N GLN A 620 18.17 15.91 -23.07
CA GLN A 620 18.39 16.98 -22.10
C GLN A 620 17.22 16.99 -21.09
N SER A 621 17.45 16.50 -19.88
CA SER A 621 16.61 16.84 -18.73
C SER A 621 17.15 18.12 -18.12
N SER A 622 16.36 19.18 -18.23
CA SER A 622 16.59 20.44 -17.54
C SER A 622 16.55 20.22 -16.01
N GLY A 623 17.67 20.48 -15.34
CA GLY A 623 17.71 20.93 -13.94
C GLY A 623 18.00 19.89 -12.86
N LYS A 624 19.25 19.45 -12.71
CA LYS A 624 19.71 18.94 -11.39
C LYS A 624 19.71 20.10 -10.40
N LYS A 625 18.65 20.23 -9.59
CA LYS A 625 18.48 21.32 -8.60
C LYS A 625 19.48 21.21 -7.42
N PHE A 626 19.98 20.02 -7.04
CA PHE A 626 20.88 19.83 -5.88
C PHE A 626 22.21 19.16 -6.26
N SER A 627 23.24 19.36 -5.43
CA SER A 627 24.53 18.67 -5.52
C SER A 627 24.66 17.57 -4.47
N TYR A 628 25.27 16.45 -4.85
CA TYR A 628 25.40 15.28 -4.00
C TYR A 628 26.86 14.85 -3.84
N SER A 629 27.18 14.24 -2.69
CA SER A 629 28.41 13.49 -2.44
C SER A 629 28.04 12.18 -1.75
N HIS A 630 28.55 11.05 -2.22
CA HIS A 630 28.31 9.73 -1.63
C HIS A 630 26.83 9.47 -1.27
N GLY A 631 25.89 9.89 -2.13
CA GLY A 631 24.44 9.77 -1.92
C GLY A 631 23.77 10.82 -1.02
N GLY A 632 24.53 11.64 -0.30
CA GLY A 632 24.04 12.74 0.55
C GLY A 632 23.95 14.08 -0.19
N ILE A 633 22.99 14.93 0.18
CA ILE A 633 22.89 16.29 -0.39
C ILE A 633 23.92 17.19 0.28
N ILE A 634 24.79 17.81 -0.51
CA ILE A 634 25.82 18.74 -0.01
C ILE A 634 25.58 20.19 -0.40
N ARG A 635 24.65 20.47 -1.32
CA ARG A 635 24.32 21.84 -1.76
C ARG A 635 22.92 21.88 -2.33
N GLY A 636 22.15 22.90 -1.94
CA GLY A 636 20.87 23.27 -2.55
C GLY A 636 21.02 23.88 -3.95
N ASP A 637 19.97 24.55 -4.42
CA ASP A 637 19.95 25.18 -5.75
C ASP A 637 20.99 26.29 -5.89
N SER A 638 22.05 25.99 -6.64
CA SER A 638 23.16 26.93 -6.89
C SER A 638 22.77 28.14 -7.76
N THR A 639 21.58 28.14 -8.36
CA THR A 639 21.04 29.27 -9.11
C THR A 639 20.34 30.30 -8.21
N LYS A 640 20.07 29.96 -6.93
CA LYS A 640 19.35 30.82 -5.99
C LYS A 640 20.31 31.34 -4.91
N LYS A 641 20.27 32.65 -4.62
CA LYS A 641 20.98 33.29 -3.50
C LYS A 641 20.36 32.96 -2.13
N LYS A 642 20.15 31.67 -1.85
CA LYS A 642 19.70 31.13 -0.55
C LYS A 642 20.90 30.45 0.13
N ILE A 643 21.02 30.55 1.45
CA ILE A 643 22.08 29.92 2.25
C ILE A 643 21.50 29.39 3.56
N ALA A 644 21.94 28.22 4.01
CA ALA A 644 21.63 27.70 5.33
C ALA A 644 22.85 27.75 6.26
N LEU A 645 22.68 28.34 7.44
CA LEU A 645 23.64 28.22 8.54
C LEU A 645 23.31 26.94 9.32
N VAL A 646 24.30 26.07 9.47
CA VAL A 646 24.18 24.81 10.19
C VAL A 646 25.13 24.79 11.37
N PHE A 647 24.63 24.42 12.55
CA PHE A 647 25.42 24.25 13.76
C PHE A 647 25.33 22.81 14.26
N THR A 648 26.45 22.12 14.40
CA THR A 648 26.51 20.79 15.02
C THR A 648 26.92 20.87 16.48
N GLY A 649 26.51 19.90 17.30
CA GLY A 649 26.86 19.89 18.74
C GLY A 649 26.75 18.52 19.40
N HIS A 650 27.75 18.18 20.22
CA HIS A 650 27.85 16.92 20.96
C HIS A 650 28.20 17.12 22.44
N GLU A 651 29.40 17.63 22.75
CA GLU A 651 29.88 17.80 24.14
C GLU A 651 29.75 19.25 24.63
N PHE A 652 30.09 20.21 23.78
CA PHE A 652 30.25 21.61 24.14
C PHE A 652 29.12 22.47 23.59
N ALA A 653 28.67 23.44 24.39
CA ALA A 653 27.51 24.30 24.09
C ALA A 653 27.73 25.78 24.45
N GLU A 654 28.97 26.21 24.74
CA GLU A 654 29.26 27.54 25.26
C GLU A 654 28.92 28.69 24.28
N GLY A 655 28.89 28.41 22.97
CA GLY A 655 28.43 29.38 21.97
C GLY A 655 26.91 29.48 21.83
N GLY A 656 26.15 28.55 22.41
CA GLY A 656 24.72 28.40 22.18
C GLY A 656 23.91 29.67 22.40
N ASN A 657 23.98 30.25 23.60
CA ASN A 657 23.24 31.47 23.93
C ASN A 657 23.65 32.66 23.05
N PHE A 658 24.96 32.81 22.76
CA PHE A 658 25.46 33.88 21.90
C PHE A 658 24.92 33.75 20.47
N ILE A 659 24.95 32.54 19.91
CA ILE A 659 24.44 32.23 18.58
C ILE A 659 22.94 32.50 18.53
N ALA A 660 22.15 31.96 19.47
CA ALA A 660 20.70 32.16 19.52
C ALA A 660 20.31 33.65 19.63
N ASN A 661 21.02 34.42 20.45
CA ASN A 661 20.78 35.86 20.58
C ASN A 661 21.15 36.60 19.29
N THR A 662 22.27 36.23 18.65
CA THR A 662 22.68 36.81 17.36
C THR A 662 21.64 36.55 16.28
N LEU A 663 21.13 35.32 16.16
CA LEU A 663 20.11 34.95 15.16
C LEU A 663 18.82 35.76 15.37
N GLN A 664 18.36 35.90 16.62
CA GLN A 664 17.19 36.71 16.96
C GLN A 664 17.38 38.20 16.63
N GLN A 665 18.50 38.79 17.05
CA GLN A 665 18.84 40.20 16.75
C GLN A 665 18.90 40.44 15.24
N GLN A 666 19.41 39.45 14.50
CA GLN A 666 19.49 39.50 13.05
C GLN A 666 18.18 39.10 12.35
N LYS A 667 17.15 38.67 13.07
CA LYS A 667 15.87 38.19 12.50
C LYS A 667 16.05 37.11 11.43
N ILE A 668 16.98 36.18 11.67
CA ILE A 668 17.19 35.01 10.80
C ILE A 668 17.03 33.72 11.59
N LYS A 669 16.83 32.61 10.86
CA LYS A 669 16.76 31.26 11.41
C LYS A 669 17.97 30.46 10.95
N ALA A 670 18.36 29.48 11.75
CA ALA A 670 19.42 28.52 11.42
C ALA A 670 18.98 27.08 11.70
N SER A 671 19.80 26.12 11.26
CA SER A 671 19.62 24.70 11.53
C SER A 671 20.64 24.22 12.55
N PHE A 672 20.18 23.41 13.50
CA PHE A 672 20.98 22.85 14.57
C PHE A 672 20.86 21.33 14.54
N PHE A 673 21.98 20.64 14.42
CA PHE A 673 22.05 19.18 14.39
C PHE A 673 22.78 18.72 15.64
N PHE A 674 22.05 18.20 16.61
CA PHE A 674 22.62 17.78 17.88
C PHE A 674 22.61 16.28 18.03
N THR A 675 23.55 15.77 18.83
CA THR A 675 23.54 14.36 19.17
C THR A 675 22.43 14.05 20.15
N GLY A 676 22.02 12.79 20.24
CA GLY A 676 21.11 12.31 21.27
C GLY A 676 21.61 12.66 22.67
N THR A 677 22.87 12.36 22.97
CA THR A 677 23.49 12.75 24.25
C THR A 677 23.40 14.25 24.55
N PHE A 678 23.51 15.10 23.52
CA PHE A 678 23.35 16.55 23.66
C PHE A 678 21.89 16.94 23.95
N TYR A 679 20.93 16.30 23.28
CA TYR A 679 19.48 16.52 23.48
C TYR A 679 18.98 16.06 24.85
N TYR A 680 19.54 14.97 25.40
CA TYR A 680 19.18 14.43 26.70
C TYR A 680 19.94 15.09 27.87
N ASN A 681 20.95 15.92 27.59
CA ASN A 681 21.64 16.66 28.64
C ASN A 681 20.76 17.79 29.18
N SER A 682 20.34 17.66 30.44
CA SER A 682 19.45 18.63 31.12
C SER A 682 20.00 20.05 31.16
N LYS A 683 21.33 20.24 31.11
CA LYS A 683 21.95 21.58 31.04
C LYS A 683 21.62 22.31 29.73
N ASN A 684 21.35 21.57 28.66
CA ASN A 684 21.07 22.12 27.33
C ASN A 684 19.57 22.32 27.08
N GLU A 685 18.70 21.71 27.88
CA GLU A 685 17.25 21.66 27.64
C GLU A 685 16.63 23.06 27.45
N LYS A 686 16.92 24.00 28.36
CA LYS A 686 16.35 25.35 28.30
C LYS A 686 16.73 26.07 27.01
N PHE A 687 17.98 25.91 26.58
CA PHE A 687 18.52 26.52 25.37
C PHE A 687 17.92 25.87 24.10
N ILE A 688 17.84 24.54 24.04
CA ILE A 688 17.25 23.82 22.91
C ILE A 688 15.77 24.18 22.73
N ASN A 689 15.02 24.24 23.83
CA ASN A 689 13.62 24.67 23.79
C ASN A 689 13.45 26.11 23.31
N GLN A 690 14.40 27.00 23.64
CA GLN A 690 14.40 28.37 23.13
C GLN A 690 14.69 28.42 21.62
N LEU A 691 15.64 27.62 21.13
CA LEU A 691 15.91 27.51 19.69
C LEU A 691 14.66 27.06 18.92
N ALA A 692 13.99 26.02 19.42
CA ALA A 692 12.75 25.49 18.87
C ALA A 692 11.64 26.55 18.81
N LYS A 693 11.35 27.23 19.93
CA LYS A 693 10.33 28.29 20.01
C LYS A 693 10.60 29.46 19.06
N ASN A 694 11.87 29.75 18.79
CA ASN A 694 12.26 30.80 17.84
C ASN A 694 12.18 30.36 16.36
N GLY A 695 11.69 29.15 16.10
CA GLY A 695 11.49 28.61 14.76
C GLY A 695 12.79 28.23 14.06
N ASN A 696 13.86 27.95 14.81
CA ASN A 696 15.05 27.31 14.24
C ASN A 696 14.76 25.84 13.94
N PHE A 697 15.45 25.30 12.95
CA PHE A 697 15.37 23.88 12.64
C PHE A 697 16.26 23.11 13.62
N LEU A 698 15.71 22.10 14.27
CA LEU A 698 16.48 21.13 15.06
C LEU A 698 16.54 19.84 14.25
N GLY A 699 17.66 19.13 14.25
CA GLY A 699 17.88 17.94 13.44
C GLY A 699 18.80 16.95 14.14
N ASN A 700 18.97 15.79 13.52
CA ASN A 700 19.65 14.66 14.14
C ASN A 700 21.11 14.52 13.68
N HIS A 701 22.02 14.51 14.66
CA HIS A 701 23.46 14.32 14.47
C HIS A 701 23.99 13.05 15.12
N SER A 702 23.27 11.93 14.99
CA SER A 702 23.53 10.66 15.70
C SER A 702 23.11 10.70 17.17
N TYR A 703 22.94 9.56 17.83
CA TYR A 703 22.68 9.48 19.26
C TYR A 703 23.97 9.62 20.07
N ALA A 704 24.94 8.75 19.81
CA ALA A 704 26.19 8.58 20.57
C ALA A 704 27.43 9.18 19.87
N HIS A 705 27.27 9.85 18.73
CA HIS A 705 28.35 10.44 17.94
C HIS A 705 29.36 9.40 17.41
N LEU A 706 28.84 8.27 16.91
CA LEU A 706 29.68 7.16 16.43
C LEU A 706 30.38 7.50 15.12
N LEU A 707 31.65 7.12 14.96
CA LEU A 707 32.31 7.16 13.67
C LEU A 707 31.84 5.98 12.81
N TYR A 708 31.09 6.24 11.73
CA TYR A 708 30.50 5.17 10.92
C TYR A 708 31.44 4.56 9.89
N CYS A 709 32.38 5.34 9.36
CA CYS A 709 33.28 4.94 8.30
C CYS A 709 34.73 5.17 8.73
N ASP A 710 35.63 4.30 8.29
CA ASP A 710 37.06 4.46 8.58
C ASP A 710 37.61 5.77 7.97
N TRP A 711 38.53 6.42 8.68
CA TRP A 711 39.14 7.69 8.26
C TRP A 711 40.05 7.56 7.04
N ASN A 712 40.75 6.42 6.90
CA ASN A 712 41.70 6.17 5.83
C ASN A 712 41.07 5.39 4.67
N LYS A 713 40.01 4.63 4.94
CA LYS A 713 39.26 3.80 3.99
C LYS A 713 37.78 4.12 4.07
N ARG A 714 37.35 5.23 3.48
CA ARG A 714 35.97 5.74 3.55
C ARG A 714 34.88 4.70 3.20
N ASP A 715 35.17 3.78 2.29
CA ASP A 715 34.22 2.72 1.91
C ASP A 715 34.13 1.55 2.92
N SER A 716 35.00 1.52 3.94
CA SER A 716 34.94 0.55 5.04
C SER A 716 34.08 1.09 6.18
N LEU A 717 33.10 0.27 6.59
CA LEU A 717 32.20 0.57 7.71
C LEU A 717 32.82 0.11 9.03
N LEU A 718 32.65 0.93 10.07
CA LEU A 718 33.01 0.62 11.46
C LEU A 718 31.80 0.17 12.29
N VAL A 719 30.60 0.30 11.73
CA VAL A 719 29.33 -0.07 12.36
C VAL A 719 28.55 -1.03 11.47
N SER A 720 27.80 -1.93 12.10
CA SER A 720 26.75 -2.70 11.44
C SER A 720 25.53 -1.82 11.15
N LYS A 721 24.64 -2.29 10.27
CA LYS A 721 23.38 -1.60 9.96
C LYS A 721 22.49 -1.43 11.18
N SER A 722 22.50 -2.41 12.09
CA SER A 722 21.74 -2.36 13.35
C SER A 722 22.29 -1.30 14.29
N GLU A 723 23.61 -1.21 14.45
CA GLU A 723 24.26 -0.17 15.27
C GLU A 723 24.02 1.22 14.69
N PHE A 724 24.15 1.37 13.37
CA PHE A 724 23.81 2.62 12.68
C PHE A 724 22.34 3.00 12.90
N MET A 725 21.40 2.04 12.76
CA MET A 725 19.98 2.28 12.97
C MET A 725 19.69 2.73 14.41
N ASN A 726 20.20 2.02 15.42
CA ASN A 726 19.99 2.39 16.82
C ASN A 726 20.54 3.79 17.12
N ASP A 727 21.71 4.10 16.57
CA ASP A 727 22.36 5.39 16.74
C ASP A 727 21.63 6.51 15.96
N LEU A 728 21.10 6.21 14.78
CA LEU A 728 20.27 7.12 14.00
C LEU A 728 18.95 7.43 14.71
N PHE A 729 18.27 6.45 15.29
CA PHE A 729 16.93 6.65 15.86
C PHE A 729 16.92 7.05 17.34
N GLY A 730 18.03 6.86 18.07
CA GLY A 730 18.08 7.07 19.52
C GLY A 730 17.78 8.49 20.00
N SER A 731 17.87 9.51 19.15
CA SER A 731 17.56 10.92 19.49
C SER A 731 16.13 11.35 19.12
N MET A 732 15.35 10.48 18.46
CA MET A 732 14.06 10.87 17.86
C MET A 732 12.94 11.07 18.87
N GLU A 733 12.87 10.25 19.93
CA GLU A 733 11.89 10.43 21.02
C GLU A 733 12.01 11.83 21.65
N ARG A 734 13.25 12.25 21.93
CA ARG A 734 13.50 13.57 22.50
C ARG A 734 13.17 14.70 21.53
N LEU A 735 13.45 14.55 20.25
CA LEU A 735 13.05 15.50 19.21
C LEU A 735 11.53 15.63 19.12
N GLY A 736 10.79 14.52 19.22
CA GLY A 736 9.32 14.50 19.30
C GLY A 736 8.80 15.34 20.48
N HIS A 737 9.30 15.08 21.69
CA HIS A 737 8.89 15.84 22.87
C HIS A 737 9.21 17.34 22.80
N ILE A 738 10.28 17.72 22.13
CA ILE A 738 10.61 19.14 21.90
C ILE A 738 9.60 19.76 20.92
N SER A 739 9.16 19.02 19.90
CA SER A 739 8.10 19.44 18.97
C SER A 739 6.79 19.71 19.70
N ASP A 740 6.35 18.76 20.53
CA ASP A 740 5.10 18.87 21.31
C ASP A 740 5.11 20.14 22.19
N LYS A 741 6.21 20.37 22.90
CA LYS A 741 6.37 21.54 23.79
C LYS A 741 6.49 22.88 23.04
N ALA A 742 6.90 22.84 21.77
CA ALA A 742 7.05 24.02 20.93
C ALA A 742 5.79 24.34 20.11
N GLY A 743 4.76 23.50 20.15
CA GLY A 743 3.53 23.66 19.38
C GLY A 743 3.67 23.27 17.91
N ASP A 744 4.46 22.23 17.62
CA ASP A 744 4.61 21.59 16.30
C ASP A 744 4.85 22.54 15.12
N PRO A 745 5.88 23.40 15.16
CA PRO A 745 6.23 24.20 13.99
C PRO A 745 6.60 23.29 12.81
N PRO A 746 6.21 23.62 11.56
CA PRO A 746 6.46 22.77 10.38
C PRO A 746 7.92 22.37 10.16
N SER A 747 8.87 23.18 10.63
CA SER A 747 10.30 22.87 10.57
C SER A 747 10.72 21.74 11.51
N LEU A 748 10.02 21.54 12.64
CA LEU A 748 10.28 20.44 13.58
C LEU A 748 9.56 19.15 13.16
N GLN A 749 8.43 19.22 12.45
CA GLN A 749 7.84 18.02 11.83
C GLN A 749 8.81 17.42 10.79
N ARG A 750 9.45 18.29 10.00
CA ARG A 750 10.48 17.88 9.03
C ARG A 750 11.85 17.56 9.66
N SER A 751 12.05 17.84 10.96
CA SER A 751 13.32 17.54 11.65
C SER A 751 13.67 16.06 11.60
N GLN A 752 12.64 15.21 11.59
CA GLN A 752 12.79 13.78 11.60
C GLN A 752 13.30 13.24 10.26
N TYR A 753 13.24 14.01 9.17
CA TYR A 753 13.62 13.56 7.84
C TYR A 753 15.11 13.77 7.54
N TYR A 754 15.72 14.85 8.03
CA TYR A 754 17.11 15.18 7.70
C TYR A 754 18.09 14.62 8.73
N PHE A 755 19.15 13.98 8.24
CA PHE A 755 20.23 13.44 9.04
C PHE A 755 21.57 14.03 8.62
N LEU A 756 22.35 14.53 9.57
CA LEU A 756 23.70 15.01 9.34
C LEU A 756 24.68 14.09 10.10
N PRO A 757 25.55 13.33 9.42
CA PRO A 757 26.36 12.31 10.09
C PRO A 757 27.42 12.94 11.02
N PRO A 758 27.73 12.32 12.16
CA PRO A 758 28.81 12.75 13.06
C PRO A 758 30.14 12.82 12.32
N TYR A 759 30.98 13.77 12.73
CA TYR A 759 32.24 14.11 12.05
C TYR A 759 32.11 14.49 10.57
N GLU A 760 30.87 14.74 10.11
CA GLU A 760 30.54 15.02 8.74
C GLU A 760 31.06 13.92 7.77
N TRP A 761 31.24 12.69 8.27
CA TRP A 761 31.90 11.59 7.56
C TRP A 761 30.95 10.42 7.33
N TYR A 762 30.86 9.98 6.07
CA TYR A 762 29.89 8.97 5.61
C TYR A 762 30.26 8.45 4.21
N ASN A 763 29.70 7.32 3.80
CA ASN A 763 29.86 6.76 2.46
C ASN A 763 28.51 6.44 1.79
N ASP A 764 28.54 5.85 0.58
CA ASP A 764 27.33 5.50 -0.17
C ASP A 764 26.42 4.53 0.58
N THR A 765 27.00 3.62 1.38
CA THR A 765 26.24 2.65 2.16
C THR A 765 25.47 3.32 3.30
N ILE A 766 26.09 4.26 4.03
CA ILE A 766 25.38 5.04 5.05
C ILE A 766 24.25 5.86 4.43
N SER A 767 24.50 6.50 3.27
CA SER A 767 23.45 7.21 2.55
C SER A 767 22.33 6.30 2.04
N ALA A 768 22.66 5.07 1.62
CA ALA A 768 21.66 4.07 1.23
C ALA A 768 20.82 3.65 2.44
N TRP A 769 21.44 3.35 3.57
CA TRP A 769 20.72 3.01 4.80
C TRP A 769 19.83 4.16 5.29
N CYS A 770 20.30 5.41 5.23
CA CYS A 770 19.43 6.57 5.49
C CYS A 770 18.17 6.55 4.63
N LYS A 771 18.31 6.32 3.31
CA LYS A 771 17.17 6.26 2.39
C LYS A 771 16.22 5.11 2.70
N GLU A 772 16.76 3.93 3.04
CA GLU A 772 15.96 2.79 3.48
C GLU A 772 15.14 3.10 4.74
N PHE A 773 15.63 4.00 5.59
CA PHE A 773 14.97 4.46 6.81
C PHE A 773 14.17 5.76 6.64
N ASN A 774 13.83 6.13 5.39
CA ASN A 774 13.15 7.37 5.04
C ASN A 774 13.82 8.63 5.62
N LYS A 775 15.16 8.65 5.66
CA LYS A 775 15.98 9.80 6.02
C LYS A 775 16.74 10.33 4.82
N GLN A 776 16.75 11.64 4.65
CA GLN A 776 17.65 12.32 3.73
C GLN A 776 18.96 12.68 4.44
N LEU A 777 20.04 11.97 4.07
CA LEU A 777 21.38 12.35 4.50
C LEU A 777 21.77 13.68 3.85
N ILE A 778 22.19 14.63 4.67
CA ILE A 778 22.74 15.92 4.24
C ILE A 778 24.14 16.11 4.79
N ASN A 779 24.91 16.99 4.17
CA ASN A 779 26.19 17.42 4.70
C ASN A 779 26.52 18.87 4.25
N TYR A 780 27.56 19.47 4.82
CA TYR A 780 28.00 20.80 4.46
C TYR A 780 28.50 20.87 3.01
N THR A 781 28.43 22.06 2.43
CA THR A 781 29.01 22.31 1.10
C THR A 781 30.51 22.49 1.22
N PRO A 782 31.34 21.67 0.53
CA PRO A 782 32.79 21.77 0.64
C PRO A 782 33.34 23.04 -0.03
N GLY A 783 34.49 23.49 0.46
CA GLY A 783 35.29 24.56 -0.16
C GLY A 783 35.59 25.77 0.72
N THR A 784 34.92 25.88 1.88
CA THR A 784 35.32 26.82 2.95
C THR A 784 35.97 26.05 4.10
N LEU A 785 36.55 26.78 5.06
CA LEU A 785 37.13 26.23 6.28
C LEU A 785 36.17 26.31 7.49
N SER A 786 34.87 26.56 7.27
CA SER A 786 33.91 26.84 8.35
C SER A 786 33.76 25.68 9.35
N HIS A 787 33.81 24.44 8.88
CA HIS A 787 33.70 23.23 9.70
C HIS A 787 34.93 23.00 10.60
N ALA A 788 36.05 23.71 10.40
CA ALA A 788 37.28 23.54 11.17
C ALA A 788 37.34 24.41 12.44
N ASP A 789 36.23 25.06 12.82
CA ASP A 789 36.15 25.99 13.94
C ASP A 789 36.30 25.34 15.33
N TYR A 790 36.22 24.01 15.40
CA TYR A 790 36.49 23.23 16.61
C TYR A 790 37.99 23.01 16.90
N THR A 791 38.87 23.15 15.91
CA THR A 791 40.31 22.82 16.03
C THR A 791 41.03 23.73 17.04
N THR A 792 41.97 23.23 17.83
CA THR A 792 42.71 24.00 18.85
C THR A 792 44.12 24.36 18.38
N SER A 793 44.80 25.29 19.04
CA SER A 793 46.17 25.69 18.66
C SER A 793 47.20 24.57 18.75
N LYS A 794 46.85 23.43 19.37
CA LYS A 794 47.67 22.22 19.45
C LYS A 794 47.51 21.32 18.23
N ASP A 795 46.45 21.50 17.44
CA ASP A 795 46.14 20.67 16.29
C ASP A 795 46.88 21.14 15.04
N LYS A 796 47.44 20.20 14.27
CA LYS A 796 48.17 20.52 13.02
C LYS A 796 47.29 21.22 11.98
N ASN A 797 45.99 20.98 12.03
CA ASN A 797 44.99 21.57 11.14
C ASN A 797 44.28 22.79 11.76
N TYR A 798 44.82 23.41 12.82
CA TYR A 798 44.27 24.62 13.41
C TYR A 798 44.01 25.72 12.37
N ARG A 799 42.83 26.34 12.44
CA ARG A 799 42.48 27.53 11.65
C ARG A 799 41.95 28.63 12.56
N SER A 800 42.59 29.80 12.56
CA SER A 800 42.09 30.97 13.29
C SER A 800 40.71 31.42 12.78
N SER A 801 39.91 32.06 13.62
CA SER A 801 38.60 32.58 13.25
C SER A 801 38.69 33.57 12.08
N GLU A 802 39.78 34.33 11.99
CA GLU A 802 40.06 35.20 10.86
C GLU A 802 40.32 34.41 9.57
N THR A 803 41.14 33.36 9.64
CA THR A 803 41.37 32.45 8.49
C THR A 803 40.06 31.82 8.01
N ILE A 804 39.22 31.37 8.94
CA ILE A 804 37.92 30.79 8.63
C ILE A 804 37.01 31.83 7.97
N TYR A 805 36.90 33.04 8.55
CA TYR A 805 36.13 34.14 8.01
C TYR A 805 36.55 34.45 6.56
N ASN A 806 37.85 34.67 6.35
CA ASN A 806 38.40 34.98 5.04
C ASN A 806 38.12 33.85 4.02
N SER A 807 38.21 32.58 4.42
CA SER A 807 37.89 31.46 3.52
C SER A 807 36.44 31.49 2.99
N ILE A 808 35.49 31.99 3.79
CA ILE A 808 34.09 32.11 3.40
C ILE A 808 33.92 33.27 2.43
N ILE A 809 34.55 34.42 2.72
CA ILE A 809 34.53 35.61 1.88
C ILE A 809 35.20 35.34 0.53
N ASP A 810 36.36 34.69 0.54
CA ASP A 810 37.11 34.37 -0.67
C ASP A 810 36.37 33.36 -1.55
N TYR A 811 35.70 32.36 -0.95
CA TYR A 811 34.85 31.45 -1.71
C TYR A 811 33.67 32.19 -2.35
N GLU A 812 33.00 33.08 -1.62
CA GLU A 812 31.88 33.87 -2.13
C GLU A 812 32.29 34.74 -3.33
N ARG A 813 33.49 35.34 -3.27
CA ARG A 813 34.01 36.22 -4.33
C ARG A 813 34.57 35.47 -5.53
N SER A 814 35.22 34.32 -5.31
CA SER A 814 35.99 33.63 -6.35
C SER A 814 35.18 32.63 -7.18
N LYS A 815 34.01 32.21 -6.70
CA LYS A 815 33.16 31.22 -7.40
C LYS A 815 32.03 31.89 -8.18
N PRO A 816 31.73 31.47 -9.42
CA PRO A 816 30.65 32.07 -10.23
C PRO A 816 29.29 32.10 -9.53
N ASN A 817 28.97 31.05 -8.77
CA ASN A 817 27.72 30.94 -8.01
C ASN A 817 27.89 31.28 -6.52
N GLY A 818 29.04 31.84 -6.12
CA GLY A 818 29.39 32.17 -4.74
C GLY A 818 28.91 31.12 -3.73
N LEU A 819 28.16 31.57 -2.72
CA LEU A 819 27.50 30.75 -1.70
C LEU A 819 26.00 30.46 -1.99
N ASN A 820 25.58 30.45 -3.27
CA ASN A 820 24.21 30.09 -3.64
C ASN A 820 23.92 28.62 -3.31
N GLY A 821 22.81 28.33 -2.64
CA GLY A 821 22.44 26.98 -2.23
C GLY A 821 23.35 26.38 -1.14
N PHE A 822 24.18 27.20 -0.48
CA PHE A 822 25.25 26.68 0.38
C PHE A 822 24.73 26.21 1.75
N ILE A 823 25.25 25.08 2.23
CA ILE A 823 25.05 24.57 3.59
C ILE A 823 26.34 24.88 4.35
N LEU A 824 26.35 25.97 5.12
CA LEU A 824 27.53 26.49 5.81
C LEU A 824 27.54 25.99 7.26
N LEU A 825 28.39 25.01 7.54
CA LEU A 825 28.47 24.33 8.84
C LEU A 825 29.53 24.92 9.76
N MET A 826 29.19 25.04 11.04
CA MET A 826 30.03 25.44 12.18
C MET A 826 29.64 24.61 13.41
N HIS A 827 30.39 24.73 14.51
CA HIS A 827 30.07 24.05 15.77
C HIS A 827 29.42 25.01 16.78
N ILE A 828 28.47 24.51 17.56
CA ILE A 828 27.80 25.27 18.63
C ILE A 828 28.74 25.56 19.82
N GLY A 829 29.79 24.74 19.96
CA GLY A 829 30.82 24.85 20.98
C GLY A 829 32.09 24.11 20.53
N ALA A 830 33.23 24.50 21.08
CA ALA A 830 34.55 24.00 20.71
C ALA A 830 35.45 23.73 21.94
N GLY A 831 34.88 23.77 23.14
CA GLY A 831 35.59 23.43 24.39
C GLY A 831 36.57 24.50 24.89
N PRO A 832 37.00 24.43 26.15
CA PRO A 832 37.78 25.51 26.79
C PRO A 832 39.15 25.78 26.15
N ASP A 833 39.71 24.82 25.41
CA ASP A 833 41.03 24.90 24.77
C ASP A 833 41.03 25.73 23.47
N ARG A 834 39.90 25.81 22.77
CA ARG A 834 39.74 26.73 21.64
C ARG A 834 39.49 28.15 22.17
N LYS A 835 40.53 28.96 22.38
CA LYS A 835 40.37 30.35 22.86
C LYS A 835 39.77 31.31 21.82
N ASP A 836 40.14 31.13 20.56
CA ASP A 836 39.67 31.95 19.44
C ASP A 836 38.36 31.40 18.85
N LYS A 837 37.21 31.78 19.40
CA LYS A 837 35.90 31.21 19.07
C LYS A 837 35.28 31.84 17.82
N PHE A 838 35.03 31.04 16.77
CA PHE A 838 34.50 31.57 15.51
C PHE A 838 33.09 32.16 15.64
N TYR A 839 32.24 31.63 16.52
CA TYR A 839 30.89 32.16 16.73
C TYR A 839 30.88 33.65 17.11
N THR A 840 31.98 34.21 17.65
CA THR A 840 32.08 35.64 17.97
C THR A 840 32.07 36.53 16.72
N ARG A 841 32.46 35.99 15.56
CA ARG A 841 32.39 36.65 14.25
C ARG A 841 31.09 36.42 13.50
N LEU A 842 30.16 35.64 14.07
CA LEU A 842 28.87 35.36 13.43
C LEU A 842 28.06 36.64 13.08
N PRO A 843 27.99 37.68 13.94
CA PRO A 843 27.30 38.92 13.58
C PRO A 843 27.91 39.63 12.36
N GLU A 844 29.25 39.64 12.29
CA GLU A 844 30.00 40.22 11.17
C GLU A 844 29.74 39.45 9.87
N LEU A 845 29.75 38.11 9.94
CA LEU A 845 29.49 37.24 8.79
C LEU A 845 28.05 37.40 8.28
N ILE A 846 27.06 37.39 9.16
CA ILE A 846 25.64 37.58 8.78
C ILE A 846 25.46 38.93 8.11
N LYS A 847 26.05 39.99 8.66
CA LYS A 847 25.99 41.34 8.08
C LYS A 847 26.57 41.36 6.66
N TYR A 848 27.74 40.75 6.46
CA TYR A 848 28.34 40.64 5.13
C TYR A 848 27.43 39.91 4.13
N LEU A 849 26.91 38.73 4.50
CA LEU A 849 26.07 37.92 3.62
C LEU A 849 24.75 38.62 3.25
N LYS A 850 24.14 39.33 4.20
CA LYS A 850 22.96 40.18 3.92
C LYS A 850 23.29 41.29 2.93
N GLN A 851 24.44 41.97 3.09
CA GLN A 851 24.88 43.01 2.15
C GLN A 851 25.13 42.45 0.74
N LYS A 852 25.49 41.17 0.61
CA LYS A 852 25.63 40.45 -0.67
C LYS A 852 24.30 39.90 -1.23
N GLY A 853 23.19 40.08 -0.51
CA GLY A 853 21.85 39.69 -0.94
C GLY A 853 21.51 38.22 -0.69
N TYR A 854 22.21 37.54 0.22
CA TYR A 854 21.86 36.17 0.59
C TYR A 854 20.62 36.12 1.48
N GLN A 855 19.70 35.24 1.12
CA GLN A 855 18.53 34.89 1.93
C GLN A 855 18.86 33.71 2.84
N PHE A 856 18.72 33.91 4.15
CA PHE A 856 18.94 32.85 5.12
C PHE A 856 17.73 31.93 5.17
N GLN A 857 17.98 30.63 5.02
CA GLN A 857 17.00 29.56 5.13
C GLN A 857 17.45 28.56 6.18
N THR A 858 16.50 27.87 6.80
CA THR A 858 16.80 26.59 7.43
C THR A 858 17.06 25.54 6.35
N VAL A 859 17.71 24.43 6.69
CA VAL A 859 18.09 23.40 5.71
C VAL A 859 16.89 22.80 4.98
N ASP A 860 15.76 22.62 5.66
CA ASP A 860 14.51 22.18 5.05
C ASP A 860 13.96 23.21 4.06
N GLY A 861 14.05 24.51 4.37
CA GLY A 861 13.69 25.59 3.44
C GLY A 861 14.66 25.74 2.26
N LEU A 862 15.94 25.40 2.46
CA LEU A 862 16.95 25.40 1.39
C LEU A 862 16.77 24.24 0.41
N LEU A 863 16.27 23.10 0.90
CA LEU A 863 16.15 21.84 0.17
C LEU A 863 14.71 21.47 -0.23
N THR A 864 13.74 22.37 -0.02
CA THR A 864 12.37 22.20 -0.52
C THR A 864 12.36 22.38 -2.04
N ILE A 865 11.66 21.47 -2.75
CA ILE A 865 11.39 21.62 -4.18
C ILE A 865 10.18 22.54 -4.29
N ASP A 866 10.42 23.79 -4.68
CA ASP A 866 9.37 24.69 -5.17
C ASP A 866 8.67 24.09 -6.39
#